data_AF-A0AAV7ZQM4-F1
#
_entry.id   AF-A0AAV7ZQM4-F1
#
_cell.length_a   1.000
_cell.length_b   1.000
_cell.length_c   1.000
_cell.angle_alpha   90.00
_cell.angle_beta   90.00
_cell.angle_gamma   90.00
#
_symmetry.space_group_name_H-M   'P 1'
#
loop_
_entity.id
_entity.type
_entity.pdbx_description
1 polymer ?
#
loop_
_entity_poly.entity_id
_entity_poly.type
_entity_poly.pdbx_seq_one_letter_code
_entity_poly.pdbx_strand_id
1 'polypeptide(L)'
;MQNLFNSNKQDFFRKLWRSKAIGFDLDFTLVRYKRLLHSRLIFDCFSKYLVEKKNYSKRLLSQTFSPEFCVKGVVLDIKNGNLIKLNQNKQIVQAIHGNTHLNLTQLVETYGPTRELTDYNGSKTDKYWNVSTYFELAAGCLYNRLVSMNDKEDFYNKRKTIDIFRDLNEAISENFHDEFKGSYYPTFRDNTSQYLHDNSESLVELLEYFKKLDKKLFVLSNSLPHYTFEILDLLIGKHWKDYFEVVMCKSLKPKFFLPTNSQAFQDYFDPAEKKRKLFRGATTKFGNVTELMEFLKIQKGEDVVFFGDHPVSDIRDAKMLCNWTTVQVEEELDPETNEKDERYSNFRNGREKLWGKYLTCGDELSYWGSQINKYSDYQIPSIAHFMSNNQQLEENQQSDENNGGDNIESIEKELEMLRDIAKQEKQEFEEKISKLNDQLMRRDNAVEESSELQNKMLDQNKEINAKNEEISEEINNLNKRINQLDKENQILKEKMNRILLGESFSQTKSKTFNQKKSQKQSQRQPKHKQKQKQKQLNSQKEKEKEKGKGKGKEKGKEKETEKETEKGNEKGNEKGKEREKENNPNQSRGIETNTKQTSPKAKRSKKFFKFRKKKTNDRFESDNSSESDLSFVQEKKRKKSFSPKRKIEEKENKIK
;
A
#
# COMPACT_ATOMS: atom_id res chain seq x y z
N MET A 1 17.81 -12.20 -4.96
CA MET A 1 16.35 -12.23 -5.21
C MET A 1 15.77 -13.62 -5.01
N GLN A 2 16.35 -14.67 -5.59
CA GLN A 2 15.87 -16.06 -5.38
C GLN A 2 15.86 -16.53 -3.92
N ASN A 3 16.74 -16.03 -3.03
CA ASN A 3 16.66 -16.37 -1.59
C ASN A 3 15.57 -15.59 -0.82
N LEU A 4 15.08 -14.47 -1.37
CA LEU A 4 14.04 -13.65 -0.75
C LEU A 4 12.64 -14.13 -1.15
N PHE A 5 12.49 -14.61 -2.38
CA PHE A 5 11.22 -15.05 -2.97
C PHE A 5 11.21 -16.59 -3.11
N ASN A 6 10.05 -17.23 -3.08
CA ASN A 6 9.90 -18.69 -3.22
C ASN A 6 10.58 -19.57 -2.14
N SER A 7 10.71 -19.09 -0.90
CA SER A 7 11.33 -19.84 0.20
C SER A 7 10.59 -21.13 0.60
N ASN A 8 9.32 -21.30 0.21
CA ASN A 8 8.52 -22.50 0.51
C ASN A 8 7.91 -23.15 -0.75
N LYS A 9 8.76 -23.35 -1.78
CA LYS A 9 8.38 -23.94 -3.07
C LYS A 9 7.62 -25.27 -2.92
N GLN A 10 8.05 -26.16 -2.01
CA GLN A 10 7.43 -27.47 -1.81
C GLN A 10 5.97 -27.38 -1.32
N ASP A 11 5.67 -26.47 -0.37
CA ASP A 11 4.30 -26.27 0.11
C ASP A 11 3.37 -25.78 -1.00
N PHE A 12 3.86 -24.89 -1.86
CA PHE A 12 3.10 -24.43 -3.01
C PHE A 12 2.73 -25.58 -3.96
N PHE A 13 3.68 -26.42 -4.38
CA PHE A 13 3.37 -27.53 -5.30
C PHE A 13 2.39 -28.54 -4.68
N ARG A 14 2.52 -28.81 -3.37
CA ARG A 14 1.53 -29.60 -2.63
C ARG A 14 0.11 -29.02 -2.70
N LYS A 15 -0.04 -27.70 -2.53
CA LYS A 15 -1.32 -27.00 -2.68
C LYS A 15 -1.82 -27.06 -4.12
N LEU A 16 -0.95 -26.84 -5.10
CA LEU A 16 -1.26 -26.90 -6.52
C LEU A 16 -1.85 -28.26 -6.93
N TRP A 17 -1.18 -29.37 -6.57
CA TRP A 17 -1.66 -30.71 -6.93
C TRP A 17 -2.99 -31.07 -6.26
N ARG A 18 -3.25 -30.57 -5.04
CA ARG A 18 -4.51 -30.80 -4.32
C ARG A 18 -5.66 -29.90 -4.78
N SER A 19 -5.35 -28.78 -5.42
CA SER A 19 -6.37 -27.84 -5.90
C SER A 19 -7.32 -28.50 -6.90
N LYS A 20 -8.53 -27.94 -7.02
CA LYS A 20 -9.58 -28.40 -7.93
C LYS A 20 -9.77 -27.45 -9.11
N ALA A 21 -9.46 -26.17 -8.93
CA ALA A 21 -9.54 -25.19 -9.98
C ALA A 21 -8.30 -24.31 -10.06
N ILE A 22 -7.95 -23.94 -11.28
CA ILE A 22 -6.90 -22.98 -11.59
C ILE A 22 -7.53 -21.80 -12.32
N GLY A 23 -7.37 -20.61 -11.75
CA GLY A 23 -7.81 -19.37 -12.35
C GLY A 23 -6.64 -18.55 -12.86
N PHE A 24 -6.88 -17.79 -13.92
CA PHE A 24 -5.88 -16.91 -14.51
C PHE A 24 -6.47 -15.51 -14.71
N ASP A 25 -5.71 -14.48 -14.37
CA ASP A 25 -5.87 -13.19 -15.04
C ASP A 25 -5.41 -13.29 -16.51
N LEU A 26 -5.81 -12.32 -17.34
CA LEU A 26 -5.46 -12.30 -18.75
C LEU A 26 -4.18 -11.50 -19.03
N ASP A 27 -4.23 -10.18 -18.82
CA ASP A 27 -3.22 -9.25 -19.30
C ASP A 27 -1.98 -9.28 -18.40
N PHE A 28 -0.78 -9.40 -18.98
CA PHE A 28 0.47 -9.63 -18.24
C PHE A 28 0.54 -10.94 -17.43
N THR A 29 -0.48 -11.80 -17.54
CA THR A 29 -0.53 -13.13 -16.93
C THR A 29 -0.50 -14.23 -18.00
N LEU A 30 -1.61 -14.45 -18.72
CA LEU A 30 -1.63 -15.34 -19.88
C LEU A 30 -1.06 -14.66 -21.12
N VAL A 31 -1.30 -13.35 -21.24
CA VAL A 31 -0.86 -12.52 -22.36
C VAL A 31 0.44 -11.85 -21.99
N ARG A 32 1.46 -11.99 -22.84
CA ARG A 32 2.72 -11.29 -22.67
C ARG A 32 2.86 -10.16 -23.67
N TYR A 33 3.18 -8.97 -23.16
CA TYR A 33 3.33 -7.78 -23.98
C TYR A 33 4.80 -7.43 -24.19
N LYS A 34 5.13 -6.97 -25.39
CA LYS A 34 6.38 -6.27 -25.68
C LYS A 34 6.34 -4.90 -24.99
N ARG A 35 6.67 -4.89 -23.69
CA ARG A 35 6.43 -3.81 -22.72
C ARG A 35 6.69 -2.39 -23.25
N LEU A 36 7.84 -2.16 -23.88
CA LEU A 36 8.21 -0.85 -24.44
C LEU A 36 7.28 -0.39 -25.57
N LEU A 37 6.94 -1.30 -26.50
CA LEU A 37 6.07 -0.98 -27.63
C LEU A 37 4.63 -0.76 -27.17
N HIS A 38 4.17 -1.59 -26.24
CA HIS A 38 2.83 -1.47 -25.64
C HIS A 38 2.69 -0.18 -24.81
N SER A 39 3.67 0.13 -23.95
CA SER A 39 3.67 1.38 -23.17
C SER A 39 3.74 2.62 -24.07
N ARG A 40 4.51 2.56 -25.16
CA ARG A 40 4.55 3.63 -26.17
C ARG A 40 3.19 3.85 -26.81
N LEU A 41 2.50 2.78 -27.22
CA LEU A 41 1.14 2.88 -27.78
C LEU A 41 0.18 3.60 -26.81
N ILE A 42 0.18 3.21 -25.54
CA ILE A 42 -0.67 3.83 -24.51
C ILE A 42 -0.32 5.32 -24.36
N PHE A 43 0.97 5.64 -24.25
CA PHE A 43 1.46 7.01 -24.13
C PHE A 43 0.99 7.89 -25.31
N ASP A 44 1.09 7.38 -26.53
CA ASP A 44 0.71 8.10 -27.75
C ASP A 44 -0.81 8.31 -27.82
N CYS A 45 -1.60 7.29 -27.46
CA CYS A 45 -3.07 7.40 -27.42
C CYS A 45 -3.56 8.42 -26.39
N PHE A 46 -2.96 8.43 -25.20
CA PHE A 46 -3.32 9.40 -24.16
C PHE A 46 -2.88 10.81 -24.53
N SER A 47 -1.68 10.95 -25.10
CA SER A 47 -1.18 12.23 -25.62
C SER A 47 -2.12 12.81 -26.68
N LYS A 48 -2.58 11.97 -27.62
CA LYS A 48 -3.56 12.35 -28.64
C LYS A 48 -4.85 12.87 -28.01
N TYR A 49 -5.42 12.15 -27.05
CA TYR A 49 -6.63 12.59 -26.35
C TYR A 49 -6.44 13.94 -25.66
N LEU A 50 -5.35 14.12 -24.92
CA LEU A 50 -5.09 15.38 -24.19
C LEU A 50 -4.97 16.58 -25.13
N VAL A 51 -4.33 16.40 -26.28
CA VAL A 51 -4.21 17.47 -27.29
C VAL A 51 -5.56 17.76 -27.94
N GLU A 52 -6.28 16.75 -28.40
CA GLU A 52 -7.52 16.91 -29.17
C GLU A 52 -8.72 17.33 -28.32
N LYS A 53 -8.81 16.87 -27.07
CA LYS A 53 -9.99 17.02 -26.22
C LYS A 53 -9.78 17.93 -25.01
N LYS A 54 -8.54 18.08 -24.54
CA LYS A 54 -8.21 18.83 -23.32
C LYS A 54 -7.38 20.09 -23.56
N ASN A 55 -7.11 20.41 -24.83
CA ASN A 55 -6.38 21.60 -25.26
C ASN A 55 -4.96 21.68 -24.66
N TYR A 56 -4.27 20.55 -24.57
CA TYR A 56 -2.83 20.53 -24.28
C TYR A 56 -2.03 20.85 -25.54
N SER A 57 -0.79 21.31 -25.34
CA SER A 57 0.11 21.69 -26.44
C SER A 57 0.34 20.53 -27.43
N LYS A 58 0.25 20.81 -28.74
CA LYS A 58 0.55 19.86 -29.82
C LYS A 58 1.96 19.27 -29.73
N ARG A 59 2.89 19.95 -29.04
CA ARG A 59 4.23 19.44 -28.74
C ARG A 59 4.22 18.08 -28.04
N LEU A 60 3.12 17.73 -27.35
CA LEU A 60 2.97 16.44 -26.68
C LEU A 60 3.04 15.26 -27.68
N LEU A 61 2.51 15.44 -28.90
CA LEU A 61 2.49 14.40 -29.94
C LEU A 61 3.90 14.05 -30.46
N SER A 62 4.85 14.96 -30.31
CA SER A 62 6.24 14.75 -30.73
C SER A 62 7.14 14.28 -29.58
N GLN A 63 6.61 14.08 -28.38
CA GLN A 63 7.40 13.62 -27.24
C GLN A 63 7.70 12.12 -27.36
N THR A 64 8.91 11.74 -26.97
CA THR A 64 9.32 10.34 -26.83
C THR A 64 8.80 9.78 -25.51
N PHE A 65 8.36 8.53 -25.54
CA PHE A 65 8.10 7.75 -24.33
C PHE A 65 9.46 7.47 -23.69
N SER A 66 9.60 7.93 -22.44
CA SER A 66 10.87 7.91 -21.70
C SER A 66 10.68 7.13 -20.40
N PRO A 67 10.80 5.79 -20.44
CA PRO A 67 10.57 4.92 -19.28
C PRO A 67 11.63 5.10 -18.18
N GLU A 68 12.69 5.88 -18.40
CA GLU A 68 13.68 6.19 -17.38
C GLU A 68 13.14 7.11 -16.26
N PHE A 69 12.08 7.88 -16.53
CA PHE A 69 11.55 8.86 -15.57
C PHE A 69 10.42 8.33 -14.69
N CYS A 70 9.80 7.22 -15.06
CA CYS A 70 8.77 6.55 -14.27
C CYS A 70 8.89 5.05 -14.53
N VAL A 71 8.98 4.26 -13.46
CA VAL A 71 9.10 2.80 -13.49
C VAL A 71 7.93 2.15 -12.76
N LYS A 72 7.64 0.87 -13.05
CA LYS A 72 6.68 0.10 -12.27
C LYS A 72 7.06 0.15 -10.79
N GLY A 73 6.07 0.32 -9.92
CA GLY A 73 6.20 0.36 -8.48
C GLY A 73 6.38 1.74 -7.84
N VAL A 74 6.49 2.81 -8.63
CA VAL A 74 6.41 4.16 -8.05
C VAL A 74 4.95 4.54 -7.73
N VAL A 75 4.80 5.50 -6.84
CA VAL A 75 3.51 6.09 -6.47
C VAL A 75 3.52 7.53 -6.97
N LEU A 76 2.40 7.97 -7.55
CA LEU A 76 2.17 9.36 -7.88
C LEU A 76 1.52 10.05 -6.68
N ASP A 77 2.21 11.03 -6.11
CA ASP A 77 1.65 12.04 -5.21
C ASP A 77 1.02 13.14 -6.06
N ILE A 78 -0.30 13.11 -6.13
CA ILE A 78 -1.09 14.00 -6.98
C ILE A 78 -1.00 15.45 -6.48
N LYS A 79 -1.00 15.64 -5.15
CA LYS A 79 -0.99 16.98 -4.56
C LYS A 79 0.28 17.73 -4.96
N ASN A 80 1.43 17.10 -4.79
CA ASN A 80 2.72 17.73 -5.03
C ASN A 80 3.24 17.54 -6.47
N GLY A 81 2.58 16.70 -7.28
CA GLY A 81 3.02 16.42 -8.65
C GLY A 81 4.29 15.57 -8.72
N ASN A 82 4.53 14.72 -7.71
CA ASN A 82 5.76 13.96 -7.56
C ASN A 82 5.53 12.48 -7.82
N LEU A 83 6.48 11.83 -8.51
CA LEU A 83 6.63 10.39 -8.44
C LEU A 83 7.50 10.05 -7.23
N ILE A 84 7.13 9.03 -6.45
CA ILE A 84 7.83 8.62 -5.24
C ILE A 84 8.05 7.11 -5.21
N LYS A 85 9.20 6.69 -4.70
CA LYS A 85 9.53 5.28 -4.43
C LYS A 85 9.53 5.05 -2.93
N LEU A 86 8.89 3.97 -2.51
CA LEU A 86 8.75 3.58 -1.11
C LEU A 86 9.55 2.32 -0.80
N ASN A 87 10.22 2.27 0.36
CA ASN A 87 10.69 1.02 0.95
C ASN A 87 9.54 0.24 1.62
N GLN A 88 9.85 -0.95 2.14
CA GLN A 88 8.90 -1.80 2.87
C GLN A 88 8.21 -1.12 4.07
N ASN A 89 8.87 -0.11 4.68
CA ASN A 89 8.36 0.67 5.80
C ASN A 89 7.57 1.92 5.35
N LYS A 90 7.23 2.03 4.07
CA LYS A 90 6.51 3.18 3.47
C LYS A 90 7.26 4.52 3.59
N GLN A 91 8.57 4.48 3.78
CA GLN A 91 9.39 5.68 3.75
C GLN A 91 9.76 6.01 2.31
N ILE A 92 9.68 7.29 1.95
CA ILE A 92 10.08 7.79 0.64
C ILE A 92 11.60 7.75 0.54
N VAL A 93 12.11 6.75 -0.18
CA VAL A 93 13.55 6.62 -0.44
C VAL A 93 14.00 7.52 -1.58
N GLN A 94 13.08 7.89 -2.47
CA GLN A 94 13.36 8.72 -3.63
C GLN A 94 12.10 9.39 -4.16
N ALA A 95 12.22 10.62 -4.67
CA ALA A 95 11.17 11.29 -5.41
C ALA A 95 11.70 12.09 -6.60
N ILE A 96 10.84 12.29 -7.60
CA ILE A 96 11.09 13.13 -8.77
C ILE A 96 9.88 14.04 -8.99
N HIS A 97 10.12 15.32 -9.28
CA HIS A 97 9.14 16.29 -9.75
C HIS A 97 9.44 16.63 -11.20
N GLY A 98 8.56 16.23 -12.12
CA GLY A 98 8.85 16.35 -13.55
C GLY A 98 10.14 15.60 -13.91
N ASN A 99 11.14 16.29 -14.45
CA ASN A 99 12.43 15.66 -14.77
C ASN A 99 13.50 15.90 -13.69
N THR A 100 13.13 16.39 -12.52
CA THR A 100 14.06 16.85 -11.48
C THR A 100 13.99 15.98 -10.23
N HIS A 101 15.15 15.52 -9.76
CA HIS A 101 15.27 14.80 -8.50
C HIS A 101 15.06 15.72 -7.31
N LEU A 102 14.29 15.25 -6.33
CA LEU A 102 14.24 15.89 -5.03
C LEU A 102 15.44 15.40 -4.21
N ASN A 103 16.26 16.34 -3.77
CA ASN A 103 17.33 16.04 -2.81
C ASN A 103 16.73 15.82 -1.39
N LEU A 104 17.56 15.39 -0.44
CA LEU A 104 17.10 15.09 0.92
C LEU A 104 16.43 16.29 1.60
N THR A 105 16.96 17.50 1.42
CA THR A 105 16.38 18.72 1.99
C THR A 105 14.97 18.94 1.43
N GLN A 106 14.80 18.88 0.11
CA GLN A 106 13.50 19.03 -0.55
C GLN A 106 12.50 17.93 -0.14
N LEU A 107 12.97 16.69 0.02
CA LEU A 107 12.15 15.60 0.52
C LEU A 107 11.66 15.88 1.94
N VAL A 108 12.53 16.34 2.84
CA VAL A 108 12.17 16.66 4.22
C VAL A 108 11.25 17.87 4.30
N GLU A 109 11.48 18.89 3.47
CA GLU A 109 10.58 20.05 3.37
C GLU A 109 9.19 19.65 2.87
N THR A 110 9.10 18.73 1.91
CA THR A 110 7.83 18.32 1.29
C THR A 110 7.07 17.29 2.13
N TYR A 111 7.77 16.30 2.69
CA TYR A 111 7.19 15.11 3.31
C TYR A 111 7.47 14.98 4.81
N GLY A 112 8.15 15.97 5.40
CA GLY A 112 8.56 15.93 6.80
C GLY A 112 9.80 15.06 7.05
N PRO A 113 10.34 15.11 8.28
CA PRO A 113 11.63 14.49 8.61
C PRO A 113 11.63 12.97 8.49
N THR A 114 10.50 12.30 8.77
CA THR A 114 10.40 10.84 8.68
C THR A 114 10.20 10.35 7.24
N ARG A 115 9.65 11.20 6.37
CA ARG A 115 9.26 10.89 4.98
C ARG A 115 8.35 9.66 4.86
N GLU A 116 7.65 9.31 5.93
CA GLU A 116 6.82 8.12 6.00
C GLU A 116 5.38 8.44 5.54
N LEU A 117 4.86 7.63 4.62
CA LEU A 117 3.47 7.70 4.20
C LEU A 117 2.61 6.74 5.03
N THR A 118 2.27 7.16 6.24
CA THR A 118 1.51 6.33 7.20
C THR A 118 0.11 5.95 6.69
N ASP A 119 -0.56 6.85 5.96
CA ASP A 119 -1.90 6.65 5.39
C ASP A 119 -1.91 5.83 4.08
N TYR A 120 -0.74 5.53 3.52
CA TYR A 120 -0.62 4.74 2.30
C TYR A 120 -0.73 3.24 2.57
N ASN A 121 -1.59 2.54 1.82
CA ASN A 121 -1.84 1.09 1.98
C ASN A 121 -1.85 0.32 0.64
N GLY A 122 -1.29 0.92 -0.42
CA GLY A 122 -1.27 0.32 -1.75
C GLY A 122 -2.60 0.42 -2.51
N SER A 123 -3.61 1.10 -1.96
CA SER A 123 -4.86 1.40 -2.66
C SER A 123 -4.78 2.76 -3.35
N LYS A 124 -5.49 2.91 -4.48
CA LYS A 124 -5.64 4.20 -5.16
C LYS A 124 -6.54 5.11 -4.30
N THR A 125 -6.09 6.33 -4.07
CA THR A 125 -6.81 7.38 -3.31
C THR A 125 -6.77 8.69 -4.08
N ASP A 126 -7.51 9.70 -3.64
CA ASP A 126 -7.45 11.05 -4.24
C ASP A 126 -6.09 11.74 -4.01
N LYS A 127 -5.24 11.20 -3.11
CA LYS A 127 -3.90 11.70 -2.83
C LYS A 127 -2.81 10.96 -3.61
N TYR A 128 -2.93 9.64 -3.66
CA TYR A 128 -1.90 8.74 -4.17
C TYR A 128 -2.45 7.80 -5.24
N TRP A 129 -1.75 7.73 -6.36
CA TRP A 129 -2.07 6.82 -7.46
C TRP A 129 -0.89 5.91 -7.79
N ASN A 130 -1.15 4.61 -7.90
CA ASN A 130 -0.08 3.63 -8.03
C ASN A 130 0.25 3.36 -9.49
N VAL A 131 1.54 3.36 -9.81
CA VAL A 131 2.07 2.85 -11.07
C VAL A 131 2.40 1.37 -10.89
N SER A 132 1.38 0.56 -10.59
CA SER A 132 1.54 -0.84 -10.19
C SER A 132 1.64 -1.81 -11.37
N THR A 133 1.15 -1.41 -12.54
CA THR A 133 1.17 -2.21 -13.77
C THR A 133 1.75 -1.42 -14.94
N TYR A 134 2.06 -2.11 -16.02
CA TYR A 134 2.53 -1.49 -17.26
C TYR A 134 1.47 -0.64 -17.97
N PHE A 135 0.17 -0.86 -17.71
CA PHE A 135 -0.89 0.03 -18.18
C PHE A 135 -0.81 1.41 -17.51
N GLU A 136 -0.50 1.45 -16.21
CA GLU A 136 -0.31 2.71 -15.49
C GLU A 136 1.03 3.38 -15.80
N LEU A 137 2.07 2.60 -16.15
CA LEU A 137 3.41 3.10 -16.43
C LEU A 137 3.42 4.23 -17.46
N ALA A 138 2.72 4.02 -18.58
CA ALA A 138 2.63 5.02 -19.64
C ALA A 138 1.93 6.31 -19.17
N ALA A 139 0.86 6.18 -18.38
CA ALA A 139 0.17 7.31 -17.78
C ALA A 139 1.04 8.03 -16.73
N GLY A 140 1.79 7.30 -15.89
CA GLY A 140 2.73 7.89 -14.94
C GLY A 140 3.85 8.68 -15.63
N CYS A 141 4.43 8.12 -16.69
CA CYS A 141 5.39 8.82 -17.55
C CYS A 141 4.81 10.11 -18.13
N LEU A 142 3.57 10.02 -18.66
CA LEU A 142 2.89 11.15 -19.28
C LEU A 142 2.55 12.22 -18.24
N TYR A 143 2.02 11.85 -17.08
CA TYR A 143 1.75 12.77 -15.98
C TYR A 143 3.00 13.57 -15.61
N ASN A 144 4.11 12.86 -15.39
CA ASN A 144 5.37 13.47 -15.02
C ASN A 144 5.90 14.45 -16.10
N ARG A 145 5.74 14.08 -17.38
CA ARG A 145 6.03 14.98 -18.51
C ARG A 145 5.15 16.24 -18.48
N LEU A 146 3.86 16.08 -18.23
CA LEU A 146 2.90 17.19 -18.17
C LEU A 146 3.23 18.14 -17.03
N VAL A 147 3.59 17.64 -15.84
CA VAL A 147 4.08 18.46 -14.73
C VAL A 147 5.30 19.27 -15.15
N SER A 148 6.32 18.61 -15.73
CA SER A 148 7.54 19.29 -16.18
C SER A 148 7.29 20.37 -17.25
N MET A 149 6.32 20.16 -18.13
CA MET A 149 5.91 21.18 -19.11
C MET A 149 5.15 22.32 -18.43
N ASN A 150 4.22 21.99 -17.54
CA ASN A 150 3.40 22.94 -16.80
C ASN A 150 4.23 23.88 -15.91
N ASP A 151 5.33 23.40 -15.34
CA ASP A 151 6.22 24.26 -14.52
C ASP A 151 6.84 25.41 -15.30
N LYS A 152 6.99 25.25 -16.63
CA LYS A 152 7.57 26.23 -17.55
C LYS A 152 6.53 27.17 -18.17
N GLU A 153 5.24 26.89 -17.99
CA GLU A 153 4.17 27.76 -18.48
C GLU A 153 4.05 29.02 -17.62
N ASP A 154 3.57 30.11 -18.22
CA ASP A 154 3.25 31.33 -17.48
C ASP A 154 2.12 31.08 -16.47
N PHE A 155 2.07 31.88 -15.40
CA PHE A 155 1.10 31.72 -14.29
C PHE A 155 -0.35 31.52 -14.76
N TYR A 156 -0.78 32.24 -15.80
CA TYR A 156 -2.14 32.16 -16.35
C TYR A 156 -2.44 30.85 -17.11
N ASN A 157 -1.41 30.18 -17.63
CA ASN A 157 -1.52 28.93 -18.39
C ASN A 157 -1.22 27.69 -17.54
N LYS A 158 -0.68 27.87 -16.32
CA LYS A 158 -0.43 26.78 -15.39
C LYS A 158 -1.73 26.12 -14.95
N ARG A 159 -1.78 24.80 -15.10
CA ARG A 159 -2.81 23.93 -14.54
C ARG A 159 -2.39 23.45 -13.16
N LYS A 160 -3.36 23.17 -12.29
CA LYS A 160 -3.08 22.48 -11.02
C LYS A 160 -2.76 21.02 -11.32
N THR A 161 -1.88 20.43 -10.52
CA THR A 161 -1.50 19.01 -10.61
C THR A 161 -2.71 18.07 -10.56
N ILE A 162 -3.70 18.37 -9.71
CA ILE A 162 -4.96 17.63 -9.64
C ILE A 162 -5.78 17.71 -10.95
N ASP A 163 -5.76 18.85 -11.64
CA ASP A 163 -6.47 19.01 -12.92
C ASP A 163 -5.76 18.23 -14.04
N ILE A 164 -4.43 18.21 -14.03
CA ILE A 164 -3.63 17.35 -14.93
C ILE A 164 -3.97 15.87 -14.68
N PHE A 165 -4.02 15.46 -13.42
CA PHE A 165 -4.38 14.08 -13.06
C PHE A 165 -5.81 13.73 -13.50
N ARG A 166 -6.77 14.65 -13.32
CA ARG A 166 -8.16 14.46 -13.78
C ARG A 166 -8.23 14.30 -15.30
N ASP A 167 -7.58 15.19 -16.05
CA ASP A 167 -7.55 15.11 -17.52
C ASP A 167 -6.89 13.80 -18.01
N LEU A 168 -5.84 13.33 -17.32
CA LEU A 168 -5.21 12.05 -17.61
C LEU A 168 -6.14 10.86 -17.32
N ASN A 169 -6.89 10.87 -16.21
CA ASN A 169 -7.87 9.83 -15.92
C ASN A 169 -9.00 9.80 -16.95
N GLU A 170 -9.40 10.96 -17.49
CA GLU A 170 -10.34 11.00 -18.60
C GLU A 170 -9.75 10.41 -19.89
N ALA A 171 -8.46 10.60 -20.14
CA ALA A 171 -7.76 9.94 -21.26
C ALA A 171 -7.71 8.42 -21.10
N ILE A 172 -7.46 7.94 -19.87
CA ILE A 172 -7.51 6.50 -19.50
C ILE A 172 -8.93 5.96 -19.76
N SER A 173 -9.95 6.66 -19.25
CA SER A 173 -11.35 6.27 -19.41
C SER A 173 -11.75 6.20 -20.89
N GLU A 174 -11.41 7.21 -21.69
CA GLU A 174 -11.74 7.25 -23.12
C GLU A 174 -11.17 6.06 -23.89
N ASN A 175 -9.97 5.60 -23.52
CA ASN A 175 -9.25 4.57 -24.26
C ASN A 175 -9.46 3.15 -23.72
N PHE A 176 -9.84 2.97 -22.46
CA PHE A 176 -9.95 1.64 -21.84
C PHE A 176 -11.36 1.25 -21.36
N HIS A 177 -12.32 2.16 -21.21
CA HIS A 177 -13.66 1.79 -20.71
C HIS A 177 -14.61 1.28 -21.80
N ASP A 178 -14.37 1.68 -23.05
CA ASP A 178 -15.16 1.33 -24.22
C ASP A 178 -14.23 1.05 -25.40
N GLU A 179 -14.26 -0.19 -25.87
CA GLU A 179 -13.37 -0.73 -26.89
C GLU A 179 -13.64 -0.23 -28.31
N PHE A 180 -14.73 0.53 -28.49
CA PHE A 180 -15.08 1.21 -29.72
C PHE A 180 -14.85 2.73 -29.65
N LYS A 181 -14.31 3.22 -28.51
CA LYS A 181 -13.91 4.62 -28.31
C LYS A 181 -12.40 4.74 -28.13
N GLY A 182 -11.94 5.99 -28.16
CA GLY A 182 -10.52 6.31 -28.10
C GLY A 182 -9.75 5.77 -29.31
N SER A 183 -8.43 5.78 -29.21
CA SER A 183 -7.54 5.30 -30.27
C SER A 183 -6.79 4.03 -29.90
N TYR A 184 -6.80 3.60 -28.64
CA TYR A 184 -6.03 2.44 -28.18
C TYR A 184 -6.44 1.13 -28.86
N TYR A 185 -7.68 0.66 -28.65
CA TYR A 185 -8.09 -0.65 -29.16
C TYR A 185 -8.06 -0.77 -30.69
N PRO A 186 -8.52 0.23 -31.48
CA PRO A 186 -8.36 0.18 -32.93
C PRO A 186 -6.89 0.04 -33.36
N THR A 187 -6.00 0.88 -32.82
CA THR A 187 -4.57 0.85 -33.18
C THR A 187 -3.89 -0.45 -32.74
N PHE A 188 -4.28 -0.97 -31.56
CA PHE A 188 -3.80 -2.25 -31.06
C PHE A 188 -4.20 -3.40 -32.00
N ARG A 189 -5.48 -3.50 -32.35
CA ARG A 189 -6.01 -4.57 -33.22
C ARG A 189 -5.38 -4.58 -34.61
N ASP A 190 -5.15 -3.40 -35.18
CA ASP A 190 -4.52 -3.28 -36.50
C ASP A 190 -3.07 -3.79 -36.52
N ASN A 191 -2.42 -3.90 -35.35
CA ASN A 191 -0.99 -4.24 -35.23
C ASN A 191 -0.68 -5.18 -34.05
N THR A 192 -1.59 -6.11 -33.70
CA THR A 192 -1.48 -6.92 -32.47
C THR A 192 -0.13 -7.63 -32.29
N SER A 193 0.43 -8.19 -33.37
CA SER A 193 1.72 -8.91 -33.35
C SER A 193 2.91 -8.02 -33.00
N GLN A 194 2.80 -6.70 -33.20
CA GLN A 194 3.82 -5.73 -32.80
C GLN A 194 3.88 -5.58 -31.28
N TYR A 195 2.75 -5.75 -30.58
CA TYR A 195 2.63 -5.48 -29.15
C TYR A 195 2.70 -6.72 -28.27
N LEU A 196 2.48 -7.92 -28.82
CA LEU A 196 2.51 -9.17 -28.06
C LEU A 196 3.77 -9.98 -28.32
N HIS A 197 4.23 -10.69 -27.29
CA HIS A 197 5.12 -11.84 -27.45
C HIS A 197 4.28 -13.04 -27.89
N ASP A 198 4.88 -13.89 -28.73
CA ASP A 198 4.29 -15.19 -29.00
C ASP A 198 4.67 -16.14 -27.86
N ASN A 199 3.67 -16.50 -27.06
CA ASN A 199 3.79 -17.49 -25.98
C ASN A 199 2.71 -18.58 -26.10
N SER A 200 2.15 -18.75 -27.30
CA SER A 200 1.05 -19.66 -27.60
C SER A 200 1.35 -21.11 -27.22
N GLU A 201 2.50 -21.65 -27.65
CA GLU A 201 2.94 -23.03 -27.37
C GLU A 201 2.97 -23.33 -25.87
N SER A 202 3.77 -22.58 -25.11
CA SER A 202 3.88 -22.76 -23.65
C SER A 202 2.56 -22.59 -22.89
N LEU A 203 1.66 -21.75 -23.41
CA LEU A 203 0.34 -21.56 -22.83
C LEU A 203 -0.56 -22.76 -23.08
N VAL A 204 -0.63 -23.24 -24.32
CA VAL A 204 -1.44 -24.41 -24.68
C VAL A 204 -0.93 -25.63 -23.90
N GLU A 205 0.38 -25.84 -23.81
CA GLU A 205 0.98 -26.91 -23.01
C GLU A 205 0.55 -26.85 -21.53
N LEU A 206 0.58 -25.66 -20.91
CA LEU A 206 0.11 -25.47 -19.53
C LEU A 206 -1.37 -25.85 -19.38
N LEU A 207 -2.21 -25.37 -20.30
CA LEU A 207 -3.64 -25.62 -20.25
C LEU A 207 -3.93 -27.12 -20.41
N GLU A 208 -3.28 -27.79 -21.36
CA GLU A 208 -3.39 -29.24 -21.55
C GLU A 208 -2.88 -30.02 -20.34
N TYR A 209 -1.77 -29.60 -19.75
CA TYR A 209 -1.22 -30.18 -18.53
C TYR A 209 -2.24 -30.16 -17.40
N PHE A 210 -2.82 -29.01 -17.09
CA PHE A 210 -3.82 -28.93 -16.02
C PHE A 210 -5.13 -29.66 -16.35
N LYS A 211 -5.50 -29.78 -17.64
CA LYS A 211 -6.65 -30.59 -18.06
C LYS A 211 -6.39 -32.09 -17.85
N LYS A 212 -5.18 -32.57 -18.12
CA LYS A 212 -4.77 -33.96 -17.83
C LYS A 212 -4.84 -34.27 -16.32
N LEU A 213 -4.61 -33.26 -15.48
CA LEU A 213 -4.76 -33.34 -14.02
C LEU A 213 -6.21 -33.13 -13.51
N ASP A 214 -7.20 -33.16 -14.41
CA ASP A 214 -8.63 -32.93 -14.14
C ASP A 214 -8.92 -31.62 -13.38
N LYS A 215 -8.13 -30.57 -13.64
CA LYS A 215 -8.36 -29.24 -13.05
C LYS A 215 -9.41 -28.48 -13.85
N LYS A 216 -10.30 -27.80 -13.12
CA LYS A 216 -11.23 -26.81 -13.70
C LYS A 216 -10.51 -25.50 -13.96
N LEU A 217 -10.46 -25.06 -15.22
CA LEU A 217 -9.76 -23.83 -15.58
C LEU A 217 -10.74 -22.67 -15.75
N PHE A 218 -10.38 -21.46 -15.34
CA PHE A 218 -11.18 -20.27 -15.62
C PHE A 218 -10.32 -19.02 -15.85
N VAL A 219 -10.87 -18.04 -16.56
CA VAL A 219 -10.26 -16.72 -16.73
C VAL A 219 -11.07 -15.69 -15.94
N LEU A 220 -10.39 -14.83 -15.18
CA LEU A 220 -10.97 -13.75 -14.41
C LEU A 220 -10.23 -12.44 -14.71
N SER A 221 -10.74 -11.69 -15.68
CA SER A 221 -10.09 -10.47 -16.19
C SER A 221 -10.96 -9.22 -16.04
N ASN A 222 -10.31 -8.08 -15.80
CA ASN A 222 -10.97 -6.77 -15.83
C ASN A 222 -11.19 -6.24 -17.27
N SER A 223 -10.64 -6.93 -18.27
CA SER A 223 -10.65 -6.49 -19.66
C SER A 223 -12.01 -6.63 -20.34
N LEU A 224 -12.17 -5.89 -21.44
CA LEU A 224 -13.41 -5.83 -22.20
C LEU A 224 -13.61 -7.10 -23.05
N PRO A 225 -14.85 -7.59 -23.23
CA PRO A 225 -15.08 -8.93 -23.79
C PRO A 225 -14.58 -9.17 -25.20
N HIS A 226 -14.78 -8.28 -26.18
CA HIS A 226 -14.30 -8.59 -27.53
C HIS A 226 -12.77 -8.65 -27.54
N TYR A 227 -12.11 -7.71 -26.87
CA TYR A 227 -10.66 -7.73 -26.70
C TYR A 227 -10.19 -9.05 -26.08
N THR A 228 -10.81 -9.48 -24.97
CA THR A 228 -10.48 -10.76 -24.33
C THR A 228 -10.62 -11.94 -25.29
N PHE A 229 -11.71 -12.01 -26.05
CA PHE A 229 -11.95 -13.14 -26.95
C PHE A 229 -11.02 -13.15 -28.15
N GLU A 230 -10.70 -11.98 -28.72
CA GLU A 230 -9.72 -11.83 -29.81
C GLU A 230 -8.33 -12.29 -29.36
N ILE A 231 -7.94 -11.93 -28.14
CA ILE A 231 -6.65 -12.32 -27.57
C ILE A 231 -6.58 -13.82 -27.27
N LEU A 232 -7.62 -14.39 -26.66
CA LEU A 232 -7.67 -15.84 -26.40
C LEU A 232 -7.67 -16.65 -27.70
N ASP A 233 -8.37 -16.17 -28.73
CA ASP A 233 -8.35 -16.77 -30.06
C ASP A 233 -6.96 -16.69 -30.71
N LEU A 234 -6.26 -15.56 -30.55
CA LEU A 234 -4.89 -15.41 -31.05
C LEU A 234 -3.90 -16.35 -30.34
N LEU A 235 -4.00 -16.49 -29.02
CA LEU A 235 -3.00 -17.22 -28.22
C LEU A 235 -3.26 -18.73 -28.12
N ILE A 236 -4.53 -19.14 -28.15
CA ILE A 236 -4.95 -20.54 -27.92
C ILE A 236 -5.65 -21.12 -29.16
N GLY A 237 -6.27 -20.27 -29.99
CA GLY A 237 -7.07 -20.68 -31.15
C GLY A 237 -8.58 -20.66 -30.91
N LYS A 238 -9.36 -20.88 -31.97
CA LYS A 238 -10.83 -20.73 -32.01
C LYS A 238 -11.59 -21.56 -30.97
N HIS A 239 -10.96 -22.63 -30.49
CA HIS A 239 -11.52 -23.60 -29.54
C HIS A 239 -11.11 -23.33 -28.08
N TRP A 240 -10.62 -22.13 -27.76
CA TRP A 240 -10.20 -21.78 -26.40
C TRP A 240 -11.26 -22.04 -25.32
N LYS A 241 -12.55 -22.01 -25.67
CA LYS A 241 -13.67 -22.33 -24.77
C LYS A 241 -13.63 -23.76 -24.23
N ASP A 242 -12.97 -24.68 -24.93
CA ASP A 242 -12.90 -26.09 -24.53
C ASP A 242 -11.97 -26.30 -23.32
N TYR A 243 -11.02 -25.39 -23.12
CA TYR A 243 -10.12 -25.39 -21.97
C TYR A 243 -10.80 -24.88 -20.70
N PHE A 244 -11.60 -23.81 -20.79
CA PHE A 244 -12.12 -23.10 -19.62
C PHE A 244 -13.57 -23.46 -19.26
N GLU A 245 -13.83 -23.65 -17.97
CA GLU A 245 -15.18 -23.74 -17.42
C GLU A 245 -15.94 -22.43 -17.61
N VAL A 246 -15.28 -21.28 -17.41
CA VAL A 246 -15.86 -19.96 -17.60
C VAL A 246 -14.78 -18.91 -17.89
N VAL A 247 -15.10 -17.94 -18.75
CA VAL A 247 -14.28 -16.74 -19.01
C VAL A 247 -15.07 -15.51 -18.58
N MET A 248 -14.60 -14.85 -17.54
CA MET A 248 -15.24 -13.69 -16.91
C MET A 248 -14.47 -12.42 -17.24
N CYS A 249 -15.14 -11.50 -17.91
CA CYS A 249 -14.61 -10.20 -18.33
C CYS A 249 -15.20 -9.07 -17.48
N LYS A 250 -14.60 -7.87 -17.52
CA LYS A 250 -15.00 -6.73 -16.65
C LYS A 250 -15.33 -7.19 -15.23
N SER A 251 -14.52 -8.07 -14.66
CA SER A 251 -14.84 -8.76 -13.40
C SER A 251 -14.92 -7.81 -12.20
N LEU A 252 -14.36 -6.60 -12.34
CA LEU A 252 -14.27 -5.58 -11.31
C LEU A 252 -13.37 -6.00 -10.15
N LYS A 253 -12.30 -6.78 -10.39
CA LYS A 253 -11.27 -7.01 -9.37
C LYS A 253 -10.75 -5.65 -8.85
N PRO A 254 -10.62 -5.47 -7.53
CA PRO A 254 -10.77 -6.48 -6.47
C PRO A 254 -12.19 -6.69 -5.93
N LYS A 255 -13.18 -5.86 -6.32
CA LYS A 255 -14.58 -5.97 -5.86
C LYS A 255 -15.15 -7.38 -6.06
N PHE A 256 -14.71 -8.10 -7.10
CA PHE A 256 -15.08 -9.49 -7.35
C PHE A 256 -14.92 -10.41 -6.12
N PHE A 257 -13.84 -10.24 -5.37
CA PHE A 257 -13.45 -11.08 -4.24
C PHE A 257 -14.15 -10.70 -2.93
N LEU A 258 -14.83 -9.55 -2.87
CA LEU A 258 -15.52 -9.12 -1.66
C LEU A 258 -16.68 -10.07 -1.35
N PRO A 259 -16.76 -10.65 -0.13
CA PRO A 259 -17.88 -11.51 0.25
C PRO A 259 -19.24 -10.81 0.18
N THR A 260 -19.26 -9.48 0.27
CA THR A 260 -20.46 -8.64 0.19
C THR A 260 -20.85 -8.26 -1.24
N ASN A 261 -20.05 -8.62 -2.26
CA ASN A 261 -20.35 -8.29 -3.65
C ASN A 261 -21.49 -9.16 -4.18
N SER A 262 -22.63 -8.53 -4.47
CA SER A 262 -23.82 -9.17 -5.06
C SER A 262 -23.98 -8.92 -6.56
N GLN A 263 -22.93 -8.44 -7.23
CA GLN A 263 -22.95 -8.22 -8.67
C GLN A 263 -23.14 -9.56 -9.40
N ALA A 264 -24.26 -9.71 -10.12
CA ALA A 264 -24.56 -10.91 -10.89
C ALA A 264 -23.71 -11.01 -12.15
N PHE A 265 -23.44 -12.24 -12.58
CA PHE A 265 -22.93 -12.52 -13.93
C PHE A 265 -23.95 -12.08 -14.98
N GLN A 266 -23.46 -11.54 -16.10
CA GLN A 266 -24.30 -11.08 -17.22
C GLN A 266 -23.68 -11.49 -18.55
N ASP A 267 -24.50 -11.56 -19.61
CA ASP A 267 -23.96 -11.58 -20.97
C ASP A 267 -23.49 -10.17 -21.35
N TYR A 268 -22.38 -10.09 -22.07
CA TYR A 268 -21.93 -8.85 -22.65
C TYR A 268 -22.73 -8.49 -23.91
N PHE A 269 -23.00 -9.48 -24.75
CA PHE A 269 -23.68 -9.33 -26.04
C PHE A 269 -25.20 -9.28 -25.92
N ASP A 270 -25.75 -9.70 -24.78
CA ASP A 270 -27.14 -9.47 -24.43
C ASP A 270 -27.25 -8.57 -23.18
N PRO A 271 -27.29 -7.23 -23.35
CA PRO A 271 -27.48 -6.30 -22.25
C PRO A 271 -28.82 -6.43 -21.52
N ALA A 272 -29.83 -7.10 -22.12
CA ALA A 272 -31.11 -7.34 -21.46
C ALA A 272 -31.01 -8.48 -20.43
N GLU A 273 -30.05 -9.40 -20.57
CA GLU A 273 -29.78 -10.47 -19.62
C GLU A 273 -29.09 -9.92 -18.36
N LYS A 274 -29.91 -9.51 -17.37
CA LYS A 274 -29.43 -8.95 -16.10
C LYS A 274 -28.79 -9.98 -15.15
N LYS A 275 -29.04 -11.28 -15.37
CA LYS A 275 -28.44 -12.38 -14.63
C LYS A 275 -28.30 -13.60 -15.54
N ARG A 276 -27.06 -14.04 -15.72
CA ARG A 276 -26.68 -15.20 -16.52
C ARG A 276 -26.30 -16.36 -15.61
N LYS A 277 -26.87 -17.53 -15.87
CA LYS A 277 -26.42 -18.77 -15.21
C LYS A 277 -25.11 -19.24 -15.82
N LEU A 278 -24.18 -19.69 -14.99
CA LEU A 278 -22.92 -20.27 -15.45
C LEU A 278 -23.13 -21.70 -15.95
N PHE A 279 -22.45 -22.01 -17.06
CA PHE A 279 -22.33 -23.34 -17.66
C PHE A 279 -20.92 -23.46 -18.26
N ARG A 280 -20.45 -24.69 -18.53
CA ARG A 280 -19.11 -24.89 -19.08
C ARG A 280 -18.92 -24.16 -20.42
N GLY A 281 -17.83 -23.42 -20.54
CA GLY A 281 -17.52 -22.59 -21.71
C GLY A 281 -18.29 -21.27 -21.75
N ALA A 282 -18.98 -20.90 -20.66
CA ALA A 282 -19.69 -19.63 -20.60
C ALA A 282 -18.73 -18.43 -20.66
N THR A 283 -19.14 -17.41 -21.39
CA THR A 283 -18.51 -16.09 -21.40
C THR A 283 -19.41 -15.10 -20.69
N THR A 284 -18.87 -14.36 -19.74
CA THR A 284 -19.67 -13.43 -18.92
C THR A 284 -18.96 -12.09 -18.76
N LYS A 285 -19.73 -11.09 -18.33
CA LYS A 285 -19.20 -9.88 -17.70
C LYS A 285 -19.62 -9.81 -16.24
N PHE A 286 -18.83 -9.09 -15.44
CA PHE A 286 -19.06 -8.92 -14.00
C PHE A 286 -19.11 -10.26 -13.25
N GLY A 287 -19.76 -10.28 -12.08
CA GLY A 287 -19.91 -11.46 -11.24
C GLY A 287 -19.38 -11.25 -9.83
N ASN A 288 -19.35 -12.34 -9.08
CA ASN A 288 -18.81 -12.40 -7.73
C ASN A 288 -18.22 -13.79 -7.45
N VAL A 289 -17.30 -13.85 -6.49
CA VAL A 289 -16.61 -15.09 -6.12
C VAL A 289 -17.55 -16.17 -5.59
N THR A 290 -18.64 -15.79 -4.90
CA THR A 290 -19.59 -16.75 -4.31
C THR A 290 -20.29 -17.58 -5.40
N GLU A 291 -20.86 -16.93 -6.41
CA GLU A 291 -21.52 -17.61 -7.54
C GLU A 291 -20.50 -18.43 -8.38
N LEU A 292 -19.25 -17.96 -8.50
CA LEU A 292 -18.18 -18.73 -9.17
C LEU A 292 -17.87 -20.04 -8.41
N MET A 293 -17.66 -19.95 -7.10
CA MET A 293 -17.32 -21.11 -6.27
C MET A 293 -18.45 -22.14 -6.24
N GLU A 294 -19.70 -21.67 -6.21
CA GLU A 294 -20.90 -22.53 -6.34
C GLU A 294 -20.90 -23.27 -7.68
N PHE A 295 -20.69 -22.55 -8.80
CA PHE A 295 -20.63 -23.14 -10.13
C PHE A 295 -19.49 -24.17 -10.27
N LEU A 296 -18.30 -23.84 -9.75
CA LEU A 296 -17.15 -24.75 -9.74
C LEU A 296 -17.31 -25.90 -8.75
N LYS A 297 -18.35 -25.89 -7.90
CA LYS A 297 -18.59 -26.87 -6.81
C LYS A 297 -17.41 -26.93 -5.83
N ILE A 298 -16.85 -25.78 -5.48
CA ILE A 298 -15.73 -25.64 -4.55
C ILE A 298 -16.22 -24.98 -3.26
N GLN A 299 -15.92 -25.61 -2.13
CA GLN A 299 -16.32 -25.12 -0.80
C GLN A 299 -15.19 -24.39 -0.08
N LYS A 300 -13.93 -24.75 -0.35
CA LYS A 300 -12.75 -24.21 0.32
C LYS A 300 -11.93 -23.39 -0.66
N GLY A 301 -11.52 -22.19 -0.24
CA GLY A 301 -10.65 -21.32 -1.04
C GLY A 301 -9.32 -21.95 -1.43
N GLU A 302 -8.76 -22.77 -0.55
CA GLU A 302 -7.46 -23.44 -0.74
C GLU A 302 -7.48 -24.43 -1.90
N ASP A 303 -8.67 -24.86 -2.34
CA ASP A 303 -8.85 -25.70 -3.52
C ASP A 303 -8.74 -24.89 -4.83
N VAL A 304 -8.44 -23.59 -4.78
CA VAL A 304 -8.24 -22.71 -5.93
C VAL A 304 -6.82 -22.18 -5.95
N VAL A 305 -6.15 -22.30 -7.09
CA VAL A 305 -4.91 -21.58 -7.40
C VAL A 305 -5.23 -20.45 -8.37
N PHE A 306 -4.75 -19.24 -8.10
CA PHE A 306 -4.97 -18.09 -8.97
C PHE A 306 -3.66 -17.44 -9.40
N PHE A 307 -3.46 -17.35 -10.71
CA PHE A 307 -2.32 -16.68 -11.34
C PHE A 307 -2.72 -15.25 -11.70
N GLY A 308 -1.89 -14.27 -11.33
CA GLY A 308 -2.14 -12.87 -11.68
C GLY A 308 -0.88 -12.01 -11.58
N ASP A 309 -0.90 -10.87 -12.27
CA ASP A 309 0.22 -9.92 -12.32
C ASP A 309 0.08 -8.76 -11.33
N HIS A 310 -1.16 -8.44 -10.92
CA HIS A 310 -1.40 -7.29 -10.06
C HIS A 310 -1.27 -7.66 -8.56
N PRO A 311 -0.26 -7.13 -7.82
CA PRO A 311 0.03 -7.58 -6.45
C PRO A 311 -1.13 -7.41 -5.45
N VAL A 312 -1.96 -6.39 -5.67
CA VAL A 312 -3.14 -6.13 -4.85
C VAL A 312 -4.41 -6.80 -5.38
N SER A 313 -4.88 -6.41 -6.57
CA SER A 313 -6.22 -6.82 -7.02
C SER A 313 -6.32 -8.30 -7.31
N ASP A 314 -5.21 -8.97 -7.60
CA ASP A 314 -5.18 -10.35 -8.05
C ASP A 314 -4.60 -11.26 -6.97
N ILE A 315 -3.52 -10.83 -6.30
CA ILE A 315 -2.82 -11.65 -5.32
C ILE A 315 -3.32 -11.39 -3.90
N ARG A 316 -3.06 -10.20 -3.34
CA ARG A 316 -3.43 -9.89 -1.94
C ARG A 316 -4.90 -10.13 -1.66
N ASP A 317 -5.79 -9.63 -2.51
CA ASP A 317 -7.22 -9.64 -2.23
C ASP A 317 -7.81 -11.05 -2.42
N ALA A 318 -7.34 -11.83 -3.40
CA ALA A 318 -7.71 -13.26 -3.53
C ALA A 318 -7.21 -14.09 -2.33
N LYS A 319 -5.98 -13.84 -1.86
CA LYS A 319 -5.41 -14.50 -0.68
C LYS A 319 -6.19 -14.15 0.59
N MET A 320 -6.38 -12.86 0.86
CA MET A 320 -6.94 -12.37 2.11
C MET A 320 -8.46 -12.57 2.22
N LEU A 321 -9.20 -12.43 1.12
CA LEU A 321 -10.66 -12.47 1.14
C LEU A 321 -11.21 -13.86 0.79
N CYS A 322 -10.46 -14.66 0.03
CA CYS A 322 -10.93 -15.95 -0.46
C CYS A 322 -10.06 -17.13 0.01
N ASN A 323 -8.92 -16.89 0.66
CA ASN A 323 -7.93 -17.93 1.03
C ASN A 323 -7.49 -18.78 -0.16
N TRP A 324 -7.41 -18.17 -1.35
CA TRP A 324 -6.88 -18.83 -2.55
C TRP A 324 -5.37 -19.00 -2.44
N THR A 325 -4.83 -20.06 -3.03
CA THR A 325 -3.39 -20.17 -3.29
C THR A 325 -3.07 -19.23 -4.45
N THR A 326 -2.04 -18.39 -4.34
CA THR A 326 -1.80 -17.32 -5.31
C THR A 326 -0.41 -17.40 -5.93
N VAL A 327 -0.35 -17.21 -7.24
CA VAL A 327 0.88 -17.19 -8.02
C VAL A 327 1.04 -15.81 -8.64
N GLN A 328 2.05 -15.07 -8.18
CA GLN A 328 2.39 -13.77 -8.75
C GLN A 328 3.20 -14.00 -10.04
N VAL A 329 2.68 -13.52 -11.16
CA VAL A 329 3.43 -13.38 -12.41
C VAL A 329 4.14 -12.02 -12.39
N GLU A 330 5.46 -12.01 -12.48
CA GLU A 330 6.26 -10.80 -12.34
C GLU A 330 7.51 -10.86 -13.24
N GLU A 331 7.42 -10.27 -14.43
CA GLU A 331 8.47 -10.36 -15.47
C GLU A 331 9.83 -9.86 -14.98
N GLU A 332 9.86 -8.93 -14.03
CA GLU A 332 11.06 -8.41 -13.36
C GLU A 332 11.88 -9.47 -12.61
N LEU A 333 11.31 -10.66 -12.37
CA LEU A 333 12.03 -11.79 -11.78
C LEU A 333 12.92 -12.53 -12.79
N ASP A 334 12.71 -12.34 -14.09
CA ASP A 334 13.50 -13.01 -15.13
C ASP A 334 14.89 -12.33 -15.25
N PRO A 335 15.99 -13.04 -15.02
CA PRO A 335 17.33 -12.48 -15.21
C PRO A 335 17.56 -12.05 -16.66
N GLU A 336 17.00 -12.78 -17.63
CA GLU A 336 17.18 -12.48 -19.05
C GLU A 336 16.37 -11.28 -19.50
N THR A 337 15.20 -11.00 -18.91
CA THR A 337 14.47 -9.75 -19.20
C THR A 337 15.19 -8.55 -18.61
N ASN A 338 15.86 -8.72 -17.46
CA ASN A 338 16.68 -7.67 -16.85
C ASN A 338 17.96 -7.39 -17.66
N GLU A 339 18.51 -8.38 -18.36
CA GLU A 339 19.68 -8.22 -19.23
C GLU A 339 19.31 -7.80 -20.65
N LYS A 340 18.34 -8.46 -21.31
CA LYS A 340 17.90 -8.22 -22.71
C LYS A 340 16.96 -7.03 -22.89
N ASP A 341 16.61 -6.33 -21.81
CA ASP A 341 16.17 -4.93 -21.93
C ASP A 341 17.34 -4.02 -22.39
N GLU A 342 18.26 -4.51 -23.23
CA GLU A 342 19.34 -3.76 -23.87
C GLU A 342 18.85 -2.64 -24.80
N ARG A 343 17.54 -2.51 -25.02
CA ARG A 343 16.96 -1.27 -25.57
C ARG A 343 16.87 -0.13 -24.54
N TYR A 344 16.97 -0.43 -23.25
CA TYR A 344 17.41 0.51 -22.21
C TYR A 344 18.94 0.68 -22.19
N SER A 345 19.72 -0.34 -22.60
CA SER A 345 21.19 -0.25 -22.59
C SER A 345 21.81 0.63 -23.70
N ASN A 346 21.09 0.93 -24.78
CA ASN A 346 21.50 2.00 -25.71
C ASN A 346 21.42 3.42 -25.08
N PHE A 347 20.89 3.54 -23.86
CA PHE A 347 20.96 4.73 -23.02
C PHE A 347 21.99 4.57 -21.87
N ARG A 348 23.06 3.78 -22.09
CA ARG A 348 24.26 3.64 -21.23
C ARG A 348 25.13 4.91 -21.15
N ASN A 349 24.48 6.04 -20.92
CA ASN A 349 25.05 7.19 -20.22
C ASN A 349 24.18 7.50 -18.98
N GLY A 350 24.24 6.61 -17.98
CA GLY A 350 24.00 6.94 -16.57
C GLY A 350 22.57 6.87 -16.00
N ARG A 351 21.53 6.45 -16.73
CA ARG A 351 20.13 6.60 -16.28
C ARG A 351 19.34 5.35 -15.86
N GLU A 352 19.91 4.14 -15.98
CA GLU A 352 19.44 2.94 -15.22
C GLU A 352 19.66 3.07 -13.70
N LYS A 353 20.41 4.08 -13.25
CA LYS A 353 20.66 4.41 -11.84
C LYS A 353 19.50 5.10 -11.14
N LEU A 354 18.46 5.53 -11.87
CA LEU A 354 17.54 6.51 -11.33
C LEU A 354 16.73 5.95 -10.18
N TRP A 355 15.83 5.00 -10.45
CA TRP A 355 14.90 4.47 -9.45
C TRP A 355 15.40 3.22 -8.73
N GLY A 356 16.50 2.62 -9.18
CA GLY A 356 16.94 1.29 -8.73
C GLY A 356 15.94 0.18 -9.11
N LYS A 357 16.04 -0.98 -8.47
CA LYS A 357 15.21 -2.16 -8.79
C LYS A 357 13.75 -1.99 -8.33
N TYR A 358 12.81 -2.58 -9.06
CA TYR A 358 11.39 -2.56 -8.68
C TYR A 358 11.14 -3.23 -7.32
N LEU A 359 11.72 -4.42 -7.11
CA LEU A 359 11.45 -5.26 -5.93
C LEU A 359 12.22 -4.85 -4.67
N THR A 360 13.27 -4.02 -4.79
CA THR A 360 14.16 -3.68 -3.67
C THR A 360 14.53 -2.20 -3.62
N CYS A 361 14.88 -1.74 -2.42
CA CYS A 361 15.44 -0.43 -2.12
C CYS A 361 16.79 -0.65 -1.41
N GLY A 362 17.87 -0.79 -2.19
CA GLY A 362 19.15 -1.27 -1.64
C GLY A 362 19.02 -2.72 -1.19
N ASP A 363 19.34 -2.96 0.08
CA ASP A 363 19.31 -4.29 0.71
C ASP A 363 17.93 -4.65 1.29
N GLU A 364 17.00 -3.70 1.32
CA GLU A 364 15.63 -3.92 1.80
C GLU A 364 14.65 -4.17 0.64
N LEU A 365 13.49 -4.74 0.95
CA LEU A 365 12.39 -4.80 -0.01
C LEU A 365 11.83 -3.40 -0.26
N SER A 366 11.40 -3.16 -1.51
CA SER A 366 10.51 -2.03 -1.80
C SER A 366 9.14 -2.29 -1.17
N TYR A 367 8.26 -1.28 -1.15
CA TYR A 367 6.88 -1.49 -0.72
C TYR A 367 6.21 -2.62 -1.52
N TRP A 368 6.33 -2.63 -2.84
CA TRP A 368 5.73 -3.66 -3.68
C TRP A 368 6.43 -5.01 -3.56
N GLY A 369 7.76 -5.02 -3.43
CA GLY A 369 8.51 -6.22 -3.11
C GLY A 369 8.00 -6.88 -1.82
N SER A 370 7.72 -6.10 -0.78
CA SER A 370 7.17 -6.62 0.47
C SER A 370 5.72 -7.09 0.34
N GLN A 371 4.88 -6.42 -0.46
CA GLN A 371 3.52 -6.89 -0.73
C GLN A 371 3.52 -8.23 -1.48
N ILE A 372 4.32 -8.34 -2.56
CA ILE A 372 4.44 -9.58 -3.33
C ILE A 372 4.93 -10.69 -2.42
N ASN A 373 6.02 -10.47 -1.70
CA ASN A 373 6.62 -11.46 -0.80
C ASN A 373 5.63 -11.97 0.26
N LYS A 374 4.84 -11.06 0.83
CA LYS A 374 3.90 -11.38 1.91
C LYS A 374 2.67 -12.15 1.44
N TYR A 375 2.16 -11.86 0.26
CA TYR A 375 0.83 -12.32 -0.15
C TYR A 375 0.81 -13.42 -1.21
N SER A 376 1.88 -13.58 -2.00
CA SER A 376 1.95 -14.66 -2.99
C SER A 376 2.55 -15.94 -2.41
N ASP A 377 1.94 -17.09 -2.70
CA ASP A 377 2.45 -18.41 -2.32
C ASP A 377 3.62 -18.84 -3.22
N TYR A 378 3.64 -18.36 -4.46
CA TYR A 378 4.71 -18.60 -5.43
C TYR A 378 4.85 -17.42 -6.38
N GLN A 379 6.07 -17.17 -6.87
CA GLN A 379 6.36 -16.12 -7.82
C GLN A 379 7.10 -16.67 -9.03
N ILE A 380 6.63 -16.31 -10.22
CA ILE A 380 7.19 -16.75 -11.50
C ILE A 380 7.35 -15.55 -12.43
N PRO A 381 8.35 -15.53 -13.32
CA PRO A 381 8.46 -14.47 -14.30
C PRO A 381 7.46 -14.58 -15.45
N SER A 382 7.06 -15.81 -15.79
CA SER A 382 6.10 -16.08 -16.86
C SER A 382 5.54 -17.50 -16.74
N ILE A 383 4.44 -17.76 -17.46
CA ILE A 383 3.88 -19.10 -17.63
C ILE A 383 4.91 -20.08 -18.24
N ALA A 384 5.68 -19.64 -19.24
CA ALA A 384 6.71 -20.49 -19.85
C ALA A 384 7.76 -20.94 -18.81
N HIS A 385 8.22 -20.03 -17.96
CA HIS A 385 9.17 -20.36 -16.90
C HIS A 385 8.57 -21.31 -15.85
N PHE A 386 7.28 -21.18 -15.55
CA PHE A 386 6.59 -22.12 -14.68
C PHE A 386 6.60 -23.54 -15.27
N MET A 387 6.33 -23.68 -16.58
CA MET A 387 6.34 -24.98 -17.26
C MET A 387 7.72 -25.63 -17.27
N SER A 388 8.77 -24.88 -17.63
CA SER A 388 10.15 -25.42 -17.63
C SER A 388 10.58 -25.90 -16.25
N ASN A 389 10.23 -25.18 -15.19
CA ASN A 389 10.56 -25.58 -13.82
C ASN A 389 9.75 -26.79 -13.34
N ASN A 390 8.51 -26.95 -13.83
CA ASN A 390 7.64 -28.06 -13.42
C ASN A 390 8.06 -29.37 -14.08
N GLN A 391 8.42 -29.35 -15.37
CA GLN A 391 8.96 -30.52 -16.07
C GLN A 391 10.20 -31.08 -15.36
N GLN A 392 11.12 -30.20 -14.94
CA GLN A 392 12.29 -30.61 -14.14
C GLN A 392 11.90 -31.26 -12.80
N LEU A 393 10.82 -30.81 -12.15
CA LEU A 393 10.36 -31.42 -10.90
C LEU A 393 9.75 -32.81 -11.14
N GLU A 394 9.01 -33.00 -12.23
CA GLU A 394 8.44 -34.30 -12.60
C GLU A 394 9.51 -35.29 -13.04
N GLU A 395 10.52 -34.86 -13.81
CA GLU A 395 11.67 -35.68 -14.18
C GLU A 395 12.46 -36.13 -12.94
N ASN A 396 12.66 -35.23 -11.98
CA ASN A 396 13.30 -35.57 -10.70
C ASN A 396 12.45 -36.58 -9.91
N GLN A 397 11.12 -36.39 -9.84
CA GLN A 397 10.22 -37.34 -9.17
C GLN A 397 10.18 -38.72 -9.87
N GLN A 398 10.15 -38.78 -11.19
CA GLN A 398 10.19 -40.04 -11.94
C GLN A 398 11.55 -40.73 -11.87
N SER A 399 12.65 -39.98 -11.74
CA SER A 399 13.98 -40.53 -11.47
C SER A 399 14.10 -41.13 -10.07
N ASP A 400 13.41 -40.53 -9.10
CA ASP A 400 13.32 -41.04 -7.72
C ASP A 400 12.43 -42.29 -7.63
N GLU A 401 11.33 -42.35 -8.40
CA GLU A 401 10.43 -43.51 -8.48
C GLU A 401 11.05 -44.72 -9.21
N ASN A 402 11.85 -44.50 -10.26
CA ASN A 402 12.49 -45.59 -11.02
C ASN A 402 13.71 -46.22 -10.31
N ASN A 403 14.26 -45.58 -9.28
CA ASN A 403 15.33 -46.11 -8.43
C ASN A 403 14.82 -46.72 -7.11
N GLY A 404 13.51 -47.00 -7.02
CA GLY A 404 12.80 -47.39 -5.78
C GLY A 404 13.22 -48.69 -5.08
N GLY A 405 14.23 -49.42 -5.58
CA GLY A 405 14.80 -50.60 -4.91
C GLY A 405 15.97 -50.28 -3.98
N ASP A 406 16.88 -49.41 -4.42
CA ASP A 406 18.11 -49.08 -3.66
C ASP A 406 17.94 -47.80 -2.80
N ASN A 407 16.93 -46.98 -3.09
CA ASN A 407 16.71 -45.70 -2.41
C ASN A 407 15.98 -45.82 -1.07
N ILE A 408 15.20 -46.88 -0.81
CA ILE A 408 14.46 -47.01 0.46
C ILE A 408 15.44 -47.26 1.61
N GLU A 409 16.46 -48.10 1.43
CA GLU A 409 17.45 -48.36 2.47
C GLU A 409 18.37 -47.15 2.72
N SER A 410 18.63 -46.36 1.68
CA SER A 410 19.39 -45.10 1.78
C SER A 410 18.58 -44.01 2.50
N ILE A 411 17.30 -43.85 2.14
CA ILE A 411 16.38 -42.90 2.78
C ILE A 411 16.10 -43.32 4.22
N GLU A 412 15.98 -44.61 4.52
CA GLU A 412 15.84 -45.10 5.89
C GLU A 412 17.09 -44.81 6.73
N LYS A 413 18.29 -44.98 6.18
CA LYS A 413 19.55 -44.60 6.84
C LYS A 413 19.66 -43.09 7.06
N GLU A 414 19.26 -42.29 6.07
CA GLU A 414 19.30 -40.83 6.18
C GLU A 414 18.23 -40.29 7.13
N LEU A 415 17.03 -40.89 7.16
CA LEU A 415 15.99 -40.60 8.15
C LEU A 415 16.41 -41.01 9.56
N GLU A 416 17.11 -42.13 9.72
CA GLU A 416 17.65 -42.55 11.02
C GLU A 416 18.73 -41.56 11.49
N MET A 417 19.63 -41.13 10.59
CA MET A 417 20.63 -40.10 10.87
C MET A 417 20.00 -38.75 11.24
N LEU A 418 18.96 -38.31 10.51
CA LEU A 418 18.23 -37.07 10.81
C LEU A 418 17.45 -37.17 12.13
N ARG A 419 16.90 -38.34 12.46
CA ARG A 419 16.27 -38.58 13.78
C ARG A 419 17.29 -38.49 14.90
N ASP A 420 18.50 -38.98 14.69
CA ASP A 420 19.56 -38.92 15.70
C ASP A 420 20.12 -37.50 15.86
N ILE A 421 20.26 -36.73 14.77
CA ILE A 421 20.56 -35.30 14.84
C ILE A 421 19.46 -34.55 15.60
N ALA A 422 18.19 -34.81 15.29
CA ALA A 422 17.07 -34.18 16.00
C ALA A 422 17.00 -34.56 17.49
N LYS A 423 17.38 -35.80 17.85
CA LYS A 423 17.53 -36.21 19.26
C LYS A 423 18.68 -35.47 19.95
N GLN A 424 19.82 -35.32 19.28
CA GLN A 424 20.96 -34.56 19.82
C GLN A 424 20.59 -33.08 20.02
N GLU A 425 19.97 -32.44 19.02
CA GLU A 425 19.52 -31.05 19.14
C GLU A 425 18.47 -30.89 20.25
N LYS A 426 17.52 -31.82 20.38
CA LYS A 426 16.55 -31.83 21.48
C LYS A 426 17.23 -31.96 22.83
N GLN A 427 18.23 -32.82 22.95
CA GLN A 427 19.02 -32.99 24.17
C GLN A 427 19.82 -31.73 24.51
N GLU A 428 20.46 -31.08 23.53
CA GLU A 428 21.12 -29.79 23.72
C GLU A 428 20.15 -28.69 24.15
N PHE A 429 18.93 -28.67 23.58
CA PHE A 429 17.89 -27.72 23.98
C PHE A 429 17.39 -27.99 25.40
N GLU A 430 17.19 -29.26 25.77
CA GLU A 430 16.80 -29.65 27.13
C GLU A 430 17.89 -29.29 28.15
N GLU A 431 19.17 -29.46 27.81
CA GLU A 431 20.29 -28.97 28.64
C GLU A 431 20.33 -27.45 28.75
N LYS A 432 20.07 -26.72 27.65
CA LYS A 432 19.98 -25.25 27.68
C LYS A 432 18.81 -24.79 28.55
N ILE A 433 17.65 -25.44 28.45
CA ILE A 433 16.49 -25.16 29.30
C ILE A 433 16.81 -25.46 30.78
N SER A 434 17.48 -26.57 31.07
CA SER A 434 17.94 -26.89 32.43
C SER A 434 18.88 -25.82 32.98
N LYS A 435 19.87 -25.39 32.19
CA LYS A 435 20.80 -24.31 32.56
C LYS A 435 20.06 -22.98 32.78
N LEU A 436 19.04 -22.67 31.96
CA LEU A 436 18.22 -21.47 32.12
C LEU A 436 17.37 -21.54 33.39
N ASN A 437 16.80 -22.70 33.69
CA ASN A 437 16.01 -22.92 34.91
C ASN A 437 16.88 -22.81 36.17
N ASP A 438 18.11 -23.33 36.14
CA ASP A 438 19.08 -23.13 37.23
C ASP A 438 19.43 -21.65 37.41
N GLN A 439 19.57 -20.90 36.32
CA GLN A 439 19.80 -19.45 36.37
C GLN A 439 18.59 -18.68 36.91
N LEU A 440 17.37 -19.10 36.56
CA LEU A 440 16.12 -18.56 37.09
C LEU A 440 16.00 -18.83 38.59
N MET A 441 16.23 -20.06 39.04
CA MET A 441 16.25 -20.42 40.47
C MET A 441 17.28 -19.61 41.25
N ARG A 442 18.48 -19.40 40.70
CA ARG A 442 19.50 -18.53 41.32
C ARG A 442 19.04 -17.07 41.38
N ARG A 443 18.33 -16.56 40.36
CA ARG A 443 17.74 -15.21 40.39
C ARG A 443 16.63 -15.10 41.40
N ASP A 444 15.74 -16.09 41.50
CA ASP A 444 14.62 -16.08 42.46
C ASP A 444 15.14 -16.12 43.89
N ASN A 445 16.14 -16.97 44.18
CA ASN A 445 16.82 -16.97 45.49
C ASN A 445 17.51 -15.61 45.77
N ALA A 446 18.16 -15.00 44.77
CA ALA A 446 18.77 -13.67 44.93
C ALA A 446 17.73 -12.56 45.14
N VAL A 447 16.52 -12.68 44.57
CA VAL A 447 15.40 -11.77 44.79
C VAL A 447 14.81 -11.97 46.20
N GLU A 448 14.76 -13.20 46.69
CA GLU A 448 14.30 -13.53 48.04
C GLU A 448 15.29 -13.02 49.09
N GLU A 449 16.60 -13.24 48.90
CA GLU A 449 17.66 -12.66 49.75
C GLU A 449 17.64 -11.12 49.73
N SER A 450 17.40 -10.52 48.56
CA SER A 450 17.27 -9.06 48.43
C SER A 450 16.04 -8.52 49.18
N SER A 451 14.94 -9.27 49.17
CA SER A 451 13.70 -8.92 49.88
C SER A 451 13.86 -9.03 51.40
N GLU A 452 14.57 -10.05 51.89
CA GLU A 452 14.92 -10.16 53.31
C GLU A 452 15.84 -9.02 53.77
N LEU A 453 16.83 -8.64 52.94
CA LEU A 453 17.72 -7.51 53.24
C LEU A 453 16.95 -6.18 53.30
N GLN A 454 16.01 -5.97 52.38
CA GLN A 454 15.14 -4.79 52.37
C GLN A 454 14.25 -4.73 53.62
N ASN A 455 13.70 -5.86 54.06
CA ASN A 455 12.90 -5.92 55.29
C ASN A 455 13.74 -5.62 56.54
N LYS A 456 14.96 -6.16 56.64
CA LYS A 456 15.90 -5.82 57.74
C LYS A 456 16.27 -4.34 57.76
N MET A 457 16.53 -3.74 56.60
CA MET A 457 16.77 -2.29 56.50
C MET A 457 15.55 -1.46 56.87
N LEU A 458 14.34 -1.92 56.53
CA LEU A 458 13.10 -1.23 56.88
C LEU A 458 12.89 -1.23 58.39
N ASP A 459 13.17 -2.33 59.08
CA ASP A 459 13.04 -2.41 60.53
C ASP A 459 14.12 -1.60 61.26
N GLN A 460 15.36 -1.61 60.77
CA GLN A 460 16.41 -0.70 61.28
C GLN A 460 16.02 0.78 61.09
N ASN A 461 15.42 1.13 59.95
CA ASN A 461 14.94 2.50 59.71
C ASN A 461 13.78 2.89 60.64
N LYS A 462 12.89 1.95 60.99
CA LYS A 462 11.85 2.21 62.00
C LYS A 462 12.45 2.49 63.38
N GLU A 463 13.45 1.70 63.79
CA GLU A 463 14.11 1.89 65.08
C GLU A 463 14.88 3.22 65.15
N ILE A 464 15.58 3.59 64.07
CA ILE A 464 16.25 4.89 63.93
C ILE A 464 15.23 6.04 64.01
N ASN A 465 14.09 5.92 63.33
CA ASN A 465 13.05 6.94 63.39
C ASN A 465 12.45 7.10 64.79
N ALA A 466 12.22 5.99 65.53
CA ALA A 466 11.74 6.05 66.90
C ALA A 466 12.73 6.77 67.83
N LYS A 467 14.03 6.46 67.73
CA LYS A 467 15.09 7.16 68.49
C LYS A 467 15.17 8.66 68.13
N ASN A 468 14.98 8.99 66.85
CA ASN A 468 14.97 10.40 66.42
C ASN A 468 13.76 11.19 66.95
N GLU A 469 12.60 10.55 67.10
CA GLU A 469 11.43 11.17 67.74
C GLU A 469 11.67 11.43 69.23
N GLU A 470 12.27 10.47 69.95
CA GLU A 470 12.65 10.60 71.37
C GLU A 470 13.65 11.75 71.59
N ILE A 471 14.71 11.80 70.79
CA ILE A 471 15.70 12.90 70.82
C ILE A 471 15.02 14.25 70.50
N SER A 472 14.08 14.28 69.56
CA SER A 472 13.35 15.51 69.22
C SER A 472 12.46 16.00 70.37
N GLU A 473 11.86 15.09 71.14
CA GLU A 473 11.12 15.46 72.36
C GLU A 473 12.04 15.99 73.46
N GLU A 474 13.19 15.36 73.68
CA GLU A 474 14.19 15.85 74.64
C GLU A 474 14.69 17.25 74.28
N ILE A 475 15.03 17.48 73.00
CA ILE A 475 15.45 18.81 72.51
C ILE A 475 14.33 19.83 72.74
N ASN A 476 13.06 19.48 72.47
CA ASN A 476 11.94 20.38 72.72
C ASN A 476 11.77 20.70 74.22
N ASN A 477 11.98 19.73 75.10
CA ASN A 477 11.90 19.93 76.55
C ASN A 477 13.07 20.79 77.07
N LEU A 478 14.29 20.55 76.58
CA LEU A 478 15.46 21.38 76.86
C LEU A 478 15.24 22.82 76.39
N ASN A 479 14.72 23.02 75.18
CA ASN A 479 14.39 24.35 74.67
C ASN A 479 13.32 25.05 75.53
N LYS A 480 12.30 24.33 76.02
CA LYS A 480 11.34 24.91 76.98
C LYS A 480 12.05 25.32 78.27
N ARG A 481 12.99 24.52 78.78
CA ARG A 481 13.75 24.82 80.00
C ARG A 481 14.67 26.02 79.82
N ILE A 482 15.37 26.12 78.68
CA ILE A 482 16.20 27.29 78.34
C ILE A 482 15.34 28.55 78.31
N ASN A 483 14.19 28.52 77.62
CA ASN A 483 13.29 29.68 77.58
C ASN A 483 12.75 30.07 78.96
N GLN A 484 12.55 29.11 79.87
CA GLN A 484 12.17 29.36 81.26
C GLN A 484 13.31 30.07 82.00
N LEU A 485 14.53 29.54 81.89
CA LEU A 485 15.73 30.10 82.52
C LEU A 485 16.05 31.50 81.98
N ASP A 486 15.84 31.76 80.69
CA ASP A 486 16.01 33.10 80.11
C ASP A 486 15.02 34.11 80.69
N LYS A 487 13.76 33.71 80.91
CA LYS A 487 12.77 34.56 81.58
C LYS A 487 13.17 34.83 83.04
N GLU A 488 13.61 33.80 83.75
CA GLU A 488 14.08 33.92 85.15
C GLU A 488 15.32 34.82 85.23
N ASN A 489 16.29 34.66 84.33
CA ASN A 489 17.46 35.53 84.19
C ASN A 489 17.07 36.96 83.84
N GLN A 490 16.06 37.17 82.99
CA GLN A 490 15.57 38.51 82.67
C GLN A 490 14.94 39.17 83.91
N ILE A 491 14.15 38.44 84.69
CA ILE A 491 13.59 38.91 85.97
C ILE A 491 14.70 39.22 86.98
N LEU A 492 15.72 38.35 87.09
CA LEU A 492 16.87 38.55 87.97
C LEU A 492 17.71 39.76 87.55
N LYS A 493 17.94 39.96 86.25
CA LYS A 493 18.60 41.17 85.73
C LYS A 493 17.79 42.43 86.00
N GLU A 494 16.46 42.39 85.87
CA GLU A 494 15.60 43.51 86.25
C GLU A 494 15.65 43.79 87.75
N LYS A 495 15.64 42.76 88.60
CA LYS A 495 15.81 42.92 90.06
C LYS A 495 17.20 43.45 90.42
N MET A 496 18.25 42.94 89.80
CA MET A 496 19.64 43.34 90.06
C MET A 496 19.89 44.77 89.58
N ASN A 497 19.37 45.17 88.42
CA ASN A 497 19.43 46.55 87.96
C ASN A 497 18.65 47.49 88.89
N ARG A 498 17.48 47.08 89.41
CA ARG A 498 16.74 47.85 90.42
C ARG A 498 17.52 47.99 91.74
N ILE A 499 18.27 46.97 92.15
CA ILE A 499 19.12 47.02 93.36
C ILE A 499 20.38 47.88 93.14
N LEU A 500 21.04 47.76 91.98
CA LEU A 500 22.25 48.52 91.65
C LEU A 500 22.00 50.02 91.40
N LEU A 501 20.80 50.40 90.97
CA LEU A 501 20.43 51.81 90.74
C LEU A 501 19.95 52.56 91.99
N GLY A 502 19.95 51.92 93.18
CA GLY A 502 19.64 52.61 94.43
C GLY A 502 18.21 53.20 94.50
N GLU A 503 17.28 52.69 93.68
CA GLU A 503 15.89 53.14 93.68
C GLU A 503 15.12 52.43 94.81
N SER A 504 14.92 53.15 95.91
CA SER A 504 13.92 52.76 96.91
C SER A 504 12.53 52.80 96.26
N PHE A 505 11.70 51.84 96.69
CA PHE A 505 10.44 51.42 96.09
C PHE A 505 9.42 52.58 95.88
N SER A 506 9.44 53.25 94.74
CA SER A 506 8.24 53.91 94.19
C SER A 506 8.37 54.27 92.71
N GLN A 507 7.36 53.86 91.96
CA GLN A 507 7.03 54.30 90.60
C GLN A 507 8.05 53.96 89.50
N THR A 508 7.69 53.00 88.64
CA THR A 508 7.55 53.26 87.20
C THR A 508 6.98 52.05 86.47
N LYS A 509 5.71 52.22 86.05
CA LYS A 509 5.21 51.66 84.80
C LYS A 509 6.02 52.25 83.65
N SER A 510 5.98 51.54 82.52
CA SER A 510 6.06 52.09 81.17
C SER A 510 7.47 52.24 80.55
N LYS A 511 7.56 51.64 79.36
CA LYS A 511 8.52 51.90 78.27
C LYS A 511 9.89 51.23 78.35
N THR A 512 9.90 49.97 77.92
CA THR A 512 10.79 49.58 76.81
C THR A 512 9.94 48.90 75.72
N PHE A 513 8.98 49.68 75.24
CA PHE A 513 8.46 49.60 73.88
C PHE A 513 9.57 50.15 72.98
N ASN A 514 9.83 49.52 71.83
CA ASN A 514 10.83 49.88 70.82
C ASN A 514 12.25 49.30 70.97
N GLN A 515 12.38 47.97 70.98
CA GLN A 515 13.53 47.30 70.33
C GLN A 515 13.32 45.79 70.04
N LYS A 516 12.06 45.34 69.87
CA LYS A 516 11.71 44.00 69.34
C LYS A 516 10.91 44.08 68.03
N LYS A 517 11.06 45.17 67.28
CA LYS A 517 10.51 45.39 65.93
C LYS A 517 11.50 45.15 64.78
N SER A 518 12.71 44.64 65.05
CA SER A 518 13.72 44.33 64.01
C SER A 518 14.40 42.95 64.11
N GLN A 519 13.96 42.05 65.00
CA GLN A 519 14.39 40.64 65.04
C GLN A 519 13.19 39.66 65.16
N LYS A 520 12.06 40.02 64.53
CA LYS A 520 10.92 39.12 64.25
C LYS A 520 10.60 39.10 62.75
N GLN A 521 11.65 39.04 61.93
CA GLN A 521 11.55 38.92 60.48
C GLN A 521 12.58 37.92 59.93
N SER A 522 12.67 36.74 60.56
CA SER A 522 13.26 35.53 60.01
C SER A 522 12.97 34.40 60.99
N GLN A 523 12.45 33.26 60.52
CA GLN A 523 11.95 32.11 61.29
C GLN A 523 10.48 32.16 61.73
N ARG A 524 9.60 32.49 60.78
CA ARG A 524 8.30 31.82 60.62
C ARG A 524 8.13 31.48 59.13
N GLN A 525 8.53 30.28 58.72
CA GLN A 525 7.77 29.59 57.67
C GLN A 525 6.83 28.59 58.35
N PRO A 526 5.51 28.68 58.09
CA PRO A 526 4.49 27.88 58.77
C PRO A 526 4.39 26.45 58.23
N LYS A 527 4.05 25.54 59.14
CA LYS A 527 3.71 24.12 59.02
C LYS A 527 2.46 23.84 58.13
N HIS A 528 2.37 24.47 56.96
CA HIS A 528 1.26 24.31 56.00
C HIS A 528 1.66 23.62 54.67
N LYS A 529 2.94 23.28 54.46
CA LYS A 529 3.43 22.58 53.24
C LYS A 529 3.67 21.07 53.38
N GLN A 530 3.63 20.49 54.59
CA GLN A 530 3.74 19.02 54.78
C GLN A 530 2.38 18.29 54.82
N LYS A 531 1.28 18.94 55.25
CA LYS A 531 -0.08 18.35 55.18
C LYS A 531 -0.74 18.43 53.79
N GLN A 532 -0.25 19.28 52.87
CA GLN A 532 -0.72 19.32 51.47
C GLN A 532 0.02 18.32 50.55
N LYS A 533 1.30 18.01 50.82
CA LYS A 533 2.04 16.98 50.07
C LYS A 533 1.55 15.54 50.34
N GLN A 534 1.10 15.22 51.57
CA GLN A 534 0.57 13.89 51.89
C GLN A 534 -0.88 13.67 51.38
N LYS A 535 -1.69 14.73 51.22
CA LYS A 535 -3.06 14.64 50.65
C LYS A 535 -3.06 14.52 49.12
N GLN A 536 -2.06 15.08 48.42
CA GLN A 536 -1.93 14.90 46.96
C GLN A 536 -1.45 13.49 46.57
N LEU A 537 -0.52 12.90 47.35
CA LEU A 537 0.04 11.57 47.07
C LEU A 537 -0.97 10.42 47.28
N ASN A 538 -1.94 10.57 48.19
CA ASN A 538 -3.01 9.58 48.40
C ASN A 538 -4.16 9.70 47.36
N SER A 539 -4.42 10.90 46.81
CA SER A 539 -5.42 11.07 45.74
C SER A 539 -4.98 10.54 44.36
N GLN A 540 -3.67 10.36 44.15
CA GLN A 540 -3.11 9.75 42.95
C GLN A 540 -3.20 8.22 42.95
N LYS A 541 -3.10 7.56 44.12
CA LYS A 541 -3.20 6.09 44.23
C LYS A 541 -4.64 5.54 44.11
N GLU A 542 -5.67 6.33 44.40
CA GLU A 542 -7.07 5.92 44.21
C GLU A 542 -7.55 6.07 42.76
N LYS A 543 -7.01 7.03 41.99
CA LYS A 543 -7.33 7.23 40.57
C LYS A 543 -6.70 6.20 39.62
N GLU A 544 -5.66 5.48 40.05
CA GLU A 544 -5.04 4.38 39.29
C GLU A 544 -5.76 3.03 39.49
N LYS A 545 -6.56 2.85 40.55
CA LYS A 545 -7.33 1.61 40.79
C LYS A 545 -8.72 1.58 40.16
N GLU A 546 -9.37 2.72 39.91
CA GLU A 546 -10.72 2.76 39.30
C GLU A 546 -10.74 2.82 37.77
N LYS A 547 -9.60 3.08 37.10
CA LYS A 547 -9.50 3.04 35.62
C LYS A 547 -9.14 1.65 35.05
N GLY A 548 -8.89 0.66 35.90
CA GLY A 548 -8.54 -0.72 35.51
C GLY A 548 -9.72 -1.69 35.36
N LYS A 549 -10.97 -1.26 35.60
CA LYS A 549 -12.15 -2.13 35.46
C LYS A 549 -13.29 -1.39 34.75
N GLY A 550 -13.38 -1.58 33.44
CA GLY A 550 -14.61 -1.31 32.68
C GLY A 550 -14.39 -0.61 31.36
N LYS A 551 -14.02 -1.38 30.32
CA LYS A 551 -14.80 -1.50 29.07
C LYS A 551 -14.04 -2.33 28.03
N GLY A 552 -14.31 -3.63 28.03
CA GLY A 552 -14.74 -4.26 26.79
C GLY A 552 -16.22 -3.88 26.56
N LYS A 553 -16.58 -3.64 25.29
CA LYS A 553 -17.89 -3.21 24.75
C LYS A 553 -18.20 -1.72 24.97
N GLU A 554 -18.56 -0.91 23.98
CA GLU A 554 -18.84 -1.12 22.55
C GLU A 554 -18.91 0.28 21.91
N LYS A 555 -18.52 0.39 20.64
CA LYS A 555 -18.91 1.44 19.66
C LYS A 555 -18.47 2.89 19.86
N GLY A 556 -18.00 3.46 18.75
CA GLY A 556 -18.66 4.64 18.19
C GLY A 556 -17.96 6.00 18.41
N LYS A 557 -17.31 6.44 17.34
CA LYS A 557 -17.01 7.82 16.93
C LYS A 557 -15.97 8.65 17.69
N GLU A 558 -15.04 9.11 16.85
CA GLU A 558 -14.36 10.41 16.84
C GLU A 558 -13.28 10.68 17.89
N LYS A 559 -12.05 10.86 17.38
CA LYS A 559 -11.22 12.02 17.70
C LYS A 559 -10.15 12.27 16.62
N GLU A 560 -10.28 13.42 15.99
CA GLU A 560 -9.14 14.27 15.62
C GLU A 560 -8.43 14.75 16.91
N THR A 561 -7.10 14.86 16.78
CA THR A 561 -6.12 15.83 17.33
C THR A 561 -6.39 16.51 18.69
N GLU A 562 -5.40 16.84 19.52
CA GLU A 562 -4.21 17.61 19.19
C GLU A 562 -3.32 17.79 20.44
N LYS A 563 -2.01 18.00 20.24
CA LYS A 563 -1.04 18.74 21.07
C LYS A 563 0.26 18.76 20.24
N GLU A 564 1.10 19.77 20.19
CA GLU A 564 1.42 20.84 21.13
C GLU A 564 2.32 21.84 20.36
N THR A 565 2.31 23.12 20.73
CA THR A 565 3.51 23.83 21.20
C THR A 565 3.14 25.25 21.62
N GLU A 566 3.82 25.75 22.65
CA GLU A 566 3.56 27.04 23.30
C GLU A 566 4.67 28.05 23.00
N LYS A 567 4.25 29.33 22.93
CA LYS A 567 5.00 30.62 22.98
C LYS A 567 5.70 31.08 21.69
N GLY A 568 5.47 32.29 21.18
CA GLY A 568 4.58 33.41 21.56
C GLY A 568 5.10 34.72 20.94
N ASN A 569 4.21 35.63 20.52
CA ASN A 569 4.14 37.04 20.94
C ASN A 569 3.20 37.91 20.08
N GLU A 570 2.65 38.93 20.76
CA GLU A 570 2.05 40.20 20.30
C GLU A 570 0.52 40.31 20.02
N LYS A 571 -0.13 40.92 21.02
CA LYS A 571 -1.00 42.13 21.00
C LYS A 571 -2.28 42.16 20.14
N GLY A 572 -3.41 42.31 20.86
CA GLY A 572 -4.22 43.54 20.81
C GLY A 572 -5.63 43.45 20.21
N ASN A 573 -6.65 43.67 21.08
CA ASN A 573 -8.00 44.24 20.82
C ASN A 573 -8.92 43.48 19.82
N GLU A 574 -10.25 43.37 19.96
CA GLU A 574 -11.28 44.24 20.54
C GLU A 574 -12.62 43.45 20.73
N LYS A 575 -13.48 43.93 21.64
CA LYS A 575 -14.98 43.93 21.72
C LYS A 575 -15.76 42.94 20.83
N GLY A 576 -16.81 42.21 21.24
CA GLY A 576 -17.77 42.37 22.33
C GLY A 576 -19.20 42.09 21.81
N LYS A 577 -20.06 41.46 22.65
CA LYS A 577 -21.54 41.36 22.58
C LYS A 577 -22.13 40.46 21.47
N GLU A 578 -23.30 39.84 21.55
CA GLU A 578 -24.39 39.52 22.52
C GLU A 578 -25.25 38.50 21.72
N ARG A 579 -25.49 37.27 22.21
CA ARG A 579 -26.65 36.77 22.98
C ARG A 579 -27.99 36.60 22.24
N GLU A 580 -28.63 35.49 22.63
CA GLU A 580 -30.06 35.08 22.56
C GLU A 580 -30.48 34.16 21.39
N LYS A 581 -30.78 32.86 21.65
CA LYS A 581 -31.95 32.23 22.34
C LYS A 581 -33.22 32.36 21.47
N GLU A 582 -34.10 31.37 21.28
CA GLU A 582 -34.42 30.14 21.99
C GLU A 582 -35.40 29.28 21.13
N ASN A 583 -35.34 27.96 21.32
CA ASN A 583 -36.46 27.01 21.50
C ASN A 583 -37.54 26.69 20.43
N ASN A 584 -37.39 25.45 19.90
CA ASN A 584 -38.22 24.25 20.18
C ASN A 584 -39.63 24.08 19.52
N PRO A 585 -40.18 22.83 19.47
CA PRO A 585 -40.55 22.22 18.19
C PRO A 585 -41.95 21.53 18.21
N ASN A 586 -42.18 20.69 17.19
CA ASN A 586 -42.90 19.40 17.19
C ASN A 586 -44.12 19.22 16.26
N GLN A 587 -44.05 18.07 15.57
CA GLN A 587 -45.08 17.06 15.34
C GLN A 587 -46.01 17.10 14.09
N SER A 588 -45.67 16.19 13.17
CA SER A 588 -46.42 14.94 12.89
C SER A 588 -47.47 14.84 11.76
N ARG A 589 -47.34 13.71 11.03
CA ARG A 589 -48.37 12.78 10.46
C ARG A 589 -49.09 13.07 9.11
N GLY A 590 -49.29 11.96 8.36
CA GLY A 590 -50.45 11.67 7.50
C GLY A 590 -50.23 11.89 5.99
N ILE A 591 -49.83 10.93 5.14
CA ILE A 591 -50.55 9.80 4.46
C ILE A 591 -51.64 10.23 3.45
N GLU A 592 -51.59 9.60 2.25
CA GLU A 592 -52.63 9.40 1.19
C GLU A 592 -52.86 10.51 0.15
N THR A 593 -53.24 10.32 -1.13
CA THR A 593 -53.39 9.19 -2.07
C THR A 593 -53.55 9.78 -3.51
N ASN A 594 -53.27 8.95 -4.54
CA ASN A 594 -53.76 8.94 -5.93
C ASN A 594 -54.49 10.15 -6.58
N THR A 595 -54.13 10.45 -7.84
CA THR A 595 -55.09 10.41 -8.99
C THR A 595 -54.41 10.55 -10.36
N LYS A 596 -54.93 9.76 -11.33
CA LYS A 596 -54.72 9.86 -12.78
C LYS A 596 -55.47 11.09 -13.33
N GLN A 597 -54.99 11.70 -14.42
CA GLN A 597 -55.68 11.75 -15.73
C GLN A 597 -55.10 12.81 -16.72
N THR A 598 -54.95 12.33 -17.96
CA THR A 598 -55.27 12.96 -19.26
C THR A 598 -54.57 14.23 -19.77
N SER A 599 -54.04 14.07 -20.98
CA SER A 599 -53.70 15.11 -21.97
C SER A 599 -54.95 15.75 -22.60
N PRO A 600 -54.80 16.93 -23.24
CA PRO A 600 -55.29 17.05 -24.61
C PRO A 600 -54.36 17.80 -25.59
N LYS A 601 -54.60 17.53 -26.88
CA LYS A 601 -53.94 18.00 -28.11
C LYS A 601 -54.41 19.39 -28.57
N ALA A 602 -53.67 19.92 -29.58
CA ALA A 602 -54.04 20.87 -30.67
C ALA A 602 -53.42 22.29 -30.54
N LYS A 603 -52.95 23.04 -31.57
CA LYS A 603 -52.95 22.96 -33.05
C LYS A 603 -52.06 24.11 -33.62
N ARG A 604 -51.36 23.87 -34.75
CA ARG A 604 -51.04 24.75 -35.93
C ARG A 604 -50.35 26.14 -35.72
N SER A 605 -49.46 26.70 -36.56
CA SER A 605 -49.03 26.47 -37.96
C SER A 605 -47.79 27.31 -38.39
N LYS A 606 -46.93 26.70 -39.23
CA LYS A 606 -46.20 27.17 -40.46
C LYS A 606 -45.66 28.63 -40.62
N LYS A 607 -44.35 28.73 -40.95
CA LYS A 607 -43.73 29.39 -42.15
C LYS A 607 -42.20 29.10 -42.14
N PHE A 608 -41.67 28.24 -43.02
CA PHE A 608 -40.93 28.51 -44.28
C PHE A 608 -39.73 29.46 -44.19
N PHE A 609 -38.50 28.94 -44.42
CA PHE A 609 -37.61 29.39 -45.51
C PHE A 609 -36.54 28.32 -45.84
N LYS A 610 -36.32 28.12 -47.15
CA LYS A 610 -35.35 27.22 -47.78
C LYS A 610 -33.95 27.86 -47.80
N PHE A 611 -32.89 27.06 -47.78
CA PHE A 611 -31.74 27.31 -48.66
C PHE A 611 -31.12 26.03 -49.19
N ARG A 612 -30.66 26.13 -50.44
CA ARG A 612 -30.45 25.08 -51.43
C ARG A 612 -28.95 24.98 -51.74
N LYS A 613 -28.47 23.74 -51.96
CA LYS A 613 -27.16 23.42 -52.56
C LYS A 613 -26.93 24.17 -53.88
N LYS A 614 -25.68 24.61 -54.12
CA LYS A 614 -25.10 24.79 -55.46
C LYS A 614 -23.64 24.33 -55.47
N LYS A 615 -23.30 23.61 -56.55
CA LYS A 615 -21.97 23.18 -57.01
C LYS A 615 -21.30 24.29 -57.83
N THR A 616 -19.96 24.30 -57.85
CA THR A 616 -19.02 24.67 -58.95
C THR A 616 -17.64 24.12 -58.49
N ASN A 617 -16.99 23.12 -59.10
CA ASN A 617 -16.24 23.04 -60.36
C ASN A 617 -15.30 24.23 -60.65
N ASP A 618 -13.98 23.96 -60.64
CA ASP A 618 -12.92 24.24 -61.65
C ASP A 618 -11.55 24.10 -60.95
N ARG A 619 -10.64 23.19 -61.34
CA ARG A 619 -9.66 23.19 -62.46
C ARG A 619 -8.57 24.26 -62.35
N PHE A 620 -7.42 23.92 -62.97
CA PHE A 620 -6.10 24.54 -62.99
C PHE A 620 -5.16 24.12 -61.86
N GLU A 621 -3.86 23.91 -62.06
CA GLU A 621 -3.01 23.41 -63.16
C GLU A 621 -1.59 23.48 -62.56
N SER A 622 -0.70 22.66 -63.09
CA SER A 622 0.73 22.62 -62.77
C SER A 622 1.47 23.90 -63.15
N ASP A 623 2.56 24.19 -62.43
CA ASP A 623 3.93 24.39 -62.97
C ASP A 623 4.80 25.09 -61.90
N ASN A 624 5.85 24.43 -61.39
CA ASN A 624 7.21 24.32 -61.94
C ASN A 624 8.03 25.61 -61.88
N SER A 625 9.15 25.52 -61.15
CA SER A 625 10.46 26.19 -61.27
C SER A 625 11.02 26.38 -59.85
N SER A 626 12.27 26.11 -59.49
CA SER A 626 13.53 25.92 -60.22
C SER A 626 14.48 25.24 -59.21
N GLU A 627 15.06 24.08 -59.52
CA GLU A 627 16.41 23.92 -60.11
C GLU A 627 17.60 24.32 -59.22
N SER A 628 18.53 23.36 -59.14
CA SER A 628 19.98 23.40 -58.89
C SER A 628 20.39 22.54 -57.69
N ASP A 629 21.39 21.66 -57.76
CA ASP A 629 22.06 20.98 -58.87
C ASP A 629 23.05 20.01 -58.19
N LEU A 630 23.32 18.86 -58.83
CA LEU A 630 24.59 18.12 -58.86
C LEU A 630 25.21 17.66 -57.50
N SER A 631 25.62 16.41 -57.26
CA SER A 631 26.31 15.49 -58.17
C SER A 631 26.40 14.03 -57.64
N PHE A 632 26.52 13.14 -58.63
CA PHE A 632 27.09 11.79 -58.67
C PHE A 632 28.11 11.43 -57.56
N VAL A 633 28.22 10.17 -57.09
CA VAL A 633 28.85 9.04 -57.81
C VAL A 633 28.33 7.67 -57.31
N GLN A 634 28.22 6.75 -58.26
CA GLN A 634 27.90 5.33 -58.19
C GLN A 634 29.00 4.48 -57.52
N GLU A 635 28.66 3.37 -56.85
CA GLU A 635 29.23 2.06 -57.23
C GLU A 635 28.41 0.81 -56.81
N LYS A 636 27.86 0.20 -57.85
CA LYS A 636 27.61 -1.22 -58.20
C LYS A 636 27.74 -2.38 -57.17
N LYS A 637 26.64 -3.16 -57.17
CA LYS A 637 26.49 -4.62 -57.49
C LYS A 637 27.00 -5.69 -56.50
N ARG A 638 26.05 -6.52 -56.03
CA ARG A 638 25.90 -7.98 -56.30
C ARG A 638 24.64 -8.49 -55.58
N LYS A 639 23.48 -8.67 -56.25
CA LYS A 639 22.94 -9.91 -56.87
C LYS A 639 23.20 -11.23 -56.12
N LYS A 640 22.13 -11.83 -55.58
CA LYS A 640 21.61 -13.22 -55.76
C LYS A 640 20.36 -13.36 -54.88
N SER A 641 19.12 -13.20 -55.35
CA SER A 641 18.25 -14.18 -56.04
C SER A 641 18.26 -15.59 -55.44
N PHE A 642 17.18 -16.02 -54.80
CA PHE A 642 16.29 -17.10 -55.28
C PHE A 642 15.03 -17.20 -54.41
N SER A 643 13.89 -17.33 -55.10
CA SER A 643 12.55 -17.73 -54.64
C SER A 643 11.91 -18.48 -55.84
N PRO A 644 10.66 -18.96 -55.82
CA PRO A 644 9.83 -19.64 -54.80
C PRO A 644 9.08 -20.87 -55.41
N LYS A 645 8.02 -21.36 -54.72
CA LYS A 645 6.83 -22.14 -55.21
C LYS A 645 6.96 -23.68 -55.11
N ARG A 646 5.91 -24.48 -54.91
CA ARG A 646 4.45 -24.36 -54.65
C ARG A 646 3.94 -25.79 -54.32
N LYS A 647 2.86 -25.87 -53.53
CA LYS A 647 1.67 -26.77 -53.58
C LYS A 647 1.80 -28.24 -54.03
N ILE A 648 1.14 -29.13 -53.28
CA ILE A 648 0.13 -30.17 -53.66
C ILE A 648 0.02 -31.11 -52.44
N GLU A 649 -1.08 -31.10 -51.69
CA GLU A 649 -2.30 -31.94 -51.83
C GLU A 649 -2.12 -33.40 -51.37
N GLU A 650 -2.87 -33.73 -50.32
CA GLU A 650 -3.45 -35.02 -49.91
C GLU A 650 -2.81 -36.35 -50.35
N LYS A 651 -2.46 -37.18 -49.36
CA LYS A 651 -2.99 -38.56 -49.31
C LYS A 651 -2.88 -39.18 -47.92
N GLU A 652 -3.99 -39.79 -47.55
CA GLU A 652 -4.29 -40.54 -46.34
C GLU A 652 -3.44 -41.82 -46.18
N ASN A 653 -3.37 -42.28 -44.93
CA ASN A 653 -3.51 -43.68 -44.50
C ASN A 653 -2.55 -44.74 -45.08
N LYS A 654 -1.61 -45.23 -44.26
CA LYS A 654 -1.64 -46.58 -43.64
C LYS A 654 -0.26 -47.08 -43.21
N ILE A 655 -0.19 -47.52 -41.95
CA ILE A 655 0.62 -48.63 -41.42
C ILE A 655 2.14 -48.35 -41.28
N LYS A 656 2.53 -47.81 -40.12
CA LYS A 656 3.23 -48.55 -39.05
C LYS A 656 3.35 -47.70 -37.79
#